data_AF-A0A2C8F340-F1
#
_entry.id   AF-A0A2C8F340-F1
#
_cell.length_a   1.000
_cell.length_b   1.000
_cell.length_c   1.000
_cell.angle_alpha   90.00
_cell.angle_beta   90.00
_cell.angle_gamma   90.00
#
_symmetry.space_group_name_H-M   'P 1'
#
loop_
_entity.id
_entity.type
_entity.pdbx_description
1 polymer ?
#
loop_
_entity_poly.entity_id
_entity_poly.type
_entity_poly.pdbx_seq_one_letter_code
_entity_poly.pdbx_strand_id
1 'polypeptide(L)'
;MKELLPILPRPSRYLGSERGTTTKSLSDVTVRCALAFPDMYEVGMSYLGQKILSEAVNAHPNFWAERVFTPCAETAEIIRDHNLPLATLESDTPLGDMDAIAFSITHELCYTNILYMLDLAHIPFRSADRNEDHPLIIGGGGAAFNAEPMAPFFDALVLGDGEDALPAVLGCIEKAKEEGLDRKALLKRLIEIPGIYIPEFFEGQGPGKALKPLVSGYETIEKAVIDDLNKACFPKGQVIAFDAVHDRLTMEIARGCTRGCRFCQAGMIYRPVRERSLETIDEILTDGLDQTGYEETSMLSLSTGDFSALDSLFTRSFDKCAAEQISISLPSLRVGSLSSPIMERISSIRRTGATIAPEAGSQRLRDVINKGVDEEGLIEHVRMLFDNGWQGVKLYFMIGLPTETDEDLDAIVNLCLKVRDAAGRHIKRLQVTAAVSPFVPKPHTPFQWEPQISFDEIYRRIGYLRDQFKRHKRINMRFHEPEMTSLEGVFSRGDRRLAEVVERAYSKGALFSSWKDHLKLEPYKEAMDEAGLSWDEFVGPRDPEGPLPWDHLSCGLTKQFLLKERDRALSGKITSDCRYAACRNCGVCEFDGHTSTLEKQAKEKEIRPRMIFSERDQESEQPPYSVEKPDLTVRGSHFRIWYEKNGPAAYLSQLELQAVFERAFRRARLPLSFSAGFHPMPKLSFGKALPVGVSSTAEWINVFFREDFDASDIVKRLIPQMPKGLAPLKADRLSMGKKQPQSVEEVFELTFTADNQTHQKEWEQFMESNEFIIEKRTKKGLKEVDIRPIVKSIELLDNGVEIVMDWRKQYMSPLALVKHVMNDASPLDFELTKTAQRFD
;
A
#
# COMPACT_ATOMS: atom_id res chain seq x y z
N MET A 1 -13.28 -17.70 8.39
CA MET A 1 -13.85 -16.34 8.20
C MET A 1 -14.76 -16.23 6.98
N LYS A 2 -14.54 -16.99 5.89
CA LYS A 2 -15.27 -16.83 4.62
C LYS A 2 -16.78 -17.05 4.75
N GLU A 3 -17.22 -17.86 5.70
CA GLU A 3 -18.65 -18.05 6.01
C GLU A 3 -19.35 -16.76 6.49
N LEU A 4 -18.61 -15.81 7.06
CA LEU A 4 -19.16 -14.55 7.56
C LEU A 4 -19.22 -13.44 6.48
N LEU A 5 -18.69 -13.67 5.26
CA LEU A 5 -18.69 -12.68 4.18
C LEU A 5 -20.05 -11.97 3.95
N PRO A 6 -21.23 -12.63 4.05
CA PRO A 6 -22.52 -11.95 3.92
C PRO A 6 -22.77 -10.81 4.92
N ILE A 7 -22.11 -10.84 6.08
CA ILE A 7 -22.31 -9.88 7.16
C ILE A 7 -21.08 -8.98 7.39
N LEU A 8 -19.94 -9.25 6.73
CA LEU A 8 -18.76 -8.41 6.86
C LEU A 8 -18.93 -7.07 6.12
N PRO A 9 -18.50 -5.94 6.70
CA PRO A 9 -18.42 -4.68 5.97
C PRO A 9 -17.31 -4.73 4.92
N ARG A 10 -17.62 -4.30 3.69
CA ARG A 10 -16.71 -4.36 2.52
C ARG A 10 -16.06 -5.76 2.36
N PRO A 11 -16.87 -6.79 2.11
CA PRO A 11 -16.42 -8.19 2.13
C PRO A 11 -15.35 -8.50 1.07
N SER A 12 -15.22 -7.69 0.02
CA SER A 12 -14.17 -7.82 -1.01
C SER A 12 -12.75 -7.85 -0.43
N ARG A 13 -12.52 -7.21 0.73
CA ARG A 13 -11.24 -7.21 1.47
C ARG A 13 -10.81 -8.58 1.98
N TYR A 14 -11.75 -9.53 2.09
CA TYR A 14 -11.56 -10.81 2.77
C TYR A 14 -11.71 -12.03 1.83
N LEU A 15 -11.76 -11.81 0.51
CA LEU A 15 -12.07 -12.88 -0.45
C LEU A 15 -10.91 -13.83 -0.76
N GLY A 16 -9.71 -13.27 -0.97
CA GLY A 16 -8.55 -14.04 -1.46
C GLY A 16 -8.71 -14.61 -2.87
N SER A 17 -9.68 -14.13 -3.64
CA SER A 17 -9.98 -14.60 -5.01
C SER A 17 -9.53 -13.63 -6.09
N GLU A 18 -8.63 -12.72 -5.76
CA GLU A 18 -8.03 -11.78 -6.70
C GLU A 18 -7.31 -12.52 -7.81
N ARG A 19 -7.29 -11.94 -9.01
CA ARG A 19 -6.49 -12.48 -10.11
C ARG A 19 -5.01 -12.28 -9.81
N GLY A 20 -4.20 -13.29 -10.13
CA GLY A 20 -2.76 -13.31 -9.80
C GLY A 20 -2.47 -13.96 -8.45
N THR A 21 -3.49 -14.28 -7.65
CA THR A 21 -3.31 -15.01 -6.39
C THR A 21 -2.74 -16.40 -6.64
N THR A 22 -1.70 -16.77 -5.90
CA THR A 22 -1.12 -18.11 -5.96
C THR A 22 -1.91 -19.05 -5.06
N THR A 23 -2.31 -20.20 -5.60
CA THR A 23 -2.95 -21.28 -4.86
C THR A 23 -2.14 -22.55 -5.04
N LYS A 24 -1.98 -23.32 -3.97
CA LYS A 24 -1.24 -24.60 -3.98
C LYS A 24 -2.11 -25.71 -3.41
N SER A 25 -1.85 -26.94 -3.83
CA SER A 25 -2.44 -28.12 -3.19
C SER A 25 -1.78 -28.33 -1.84
N LEU A 26 -2.56 -28.59 -0.79
CA LEU A 26 -2.03 -28.89 0.54
C LEU A 26 -1.13 -30.14 0.54
N SER A 27 -1.29 -31.06 -0.42
CA SER A 27 -0.42 -32.23 -0.57
C SER A 27 1.03 -31.88 -0.93
N ASP A 28 1.24 -30.72 -1.54
CA ASP A 28 2.53 -30.33 -2.12
C ASP A 28 3.27 -29.32 -1.23
N VAL A 29 2.66 -28.92 -0.10
CA VAL A 29 3.14 -27.84 0.77
C VAL A 29 3.64 -28.41 2.10
N THR A 30 4.88 -28.10 2.45
CA THR A 30 5.53 -28.50 3.71
C THR A 30 5.59 -27.35 4.73
N VAL A 31 5.63 -26.11 4.25
CA VAL A 31 5.71 -24.89 5.09
C VAL A 31 4.74 -23.82 4.59
N ARG A 32 3.93 -23.29 5.51
CA ARG A 32 2.94 -22.24 5.26
C ARG A 32 3.30 -20.97 6.02
N CYS A 33 3.33 -19.85 5.31
CA CYS A 33 3.70 -18.55 5.86
C CYS A 33 2.59 -17.52 5.58
N ALA A 34 2.04 -16.91 6.63
CA ALA A 34 1.15 -15.77 6.48
C ALA A 34 1.99 -14.48 6.36
N LEU A 35 1.96 -13.83 5.20
CA LEU A 35 2.45 -12.47 5.01
C LEU A 35 1.43 -11.49 5.61
N ALA A 36 1.68 -11.07 6.84
CA ALA A 36 0.83 -10.17 7.59
C ALA A 36 1.20 -8.71 7.31
N PHE A 37 0.20 -7.89 7.03
CA PHE A 37 0.35 -6.45 6.94
C PHE A 37 -0.48 -5.77 8.03
N PRO A 38 0.15 -5.05 8.98
CA PRO A 38 -0.52 -4.51 10.17
C PRO A 38 -1.31 -3.20 9.88
N ASP A 39 -2.02 -3.17 8.77
CA ASP A 39 -3.00 -2.15 8.40
C ASP A 39 -4.09 -2.78 7.51
N MET A 40 -5.12 -2.01 7.16
CA MET A 40 -6.24 -2.50 6.35
C MET A 40 -5.79 -2.90 4.93
N TYR A 41 -6.58 -3.78 4.33
CA TYR A 41 -6.40 -4.34 2.99
C TYR A 41 -6.01 -3.30 1.93
N GLU A 42 -6.68 -2.14 1.86
CA GLU A 42 -6.41 -1.14 0.83
C GLU A 42 -5.00 -0.53 0.92
N VAL A 43 -4.48 -0.40 2.15
CA VAL A 43 -3.12 0.09 2.41
C VAL A 43 -2.13 -1.04 2.11
N GLY A 44 -2.36 -2.24 2.63
CA GLY A 44 -1.46 -3.37 2.46
C GLY A 44 -1.32 -3.83 1.00
N MET A 45 -2.40 -3.86 0.23
CA MET A 45 -2.36 -4.20 -1.20
C MET A 45 -1.58 -3.21 -2.07
N SER A 46 -1.38 -1.99 -1.57
CA SER A 46 -0.56 -0.96 -2.22
C SER A 46 0.95 -1.20 -2.00
N TYR A 47 1.34 -2.10 -1.09
CA TYR A 47 2.72 -2.32 -0.71
C TYR A 47 3.42 -3.36 -1.60
N LEU A 48 4.35 -2.88 -2.45
CA LEU A 48 5.10 -3.76 -3.36
C LEU A 48 5.96 -4.80 -2.63
N GLY A 49 6.49 -4.47 -1.44
CA GLY A 49 7.35 -5.39 -0.69
C GLY A 49 6.66 -6.73 -0.37
N GLN A 50 5.37 -6.71 0.00
CA GLN A 50 4.60 -7.93 0.24
C GLN A 50 4.39 -8.75 -1.04
N LYS A 51 4.21 -8.10 -2.20
CA LYS A 51 4.12 -8.79 -3.50
C LYS A 51 5.44 -9.45 -3.88
N ILE A 52 6.57 -8.78 -3.63
CA ILE A 52 7.91 -9.33 -3.85
C ILE A 52 8.15 -10.55 -2.95
N LEU A 53 7.85 -10.45 -1.65
CA LEU A 53 8.01 -11.56 -0.71
C LEU A 53 7.09 -12.74 -1.04
N SER A 54 5.85 -12.44 -1.47
CA SER A 54 4.91 -13.47 -1.94
C SER A 54 5.46 -14.24 -3.14
N GLU A 55 6.02 -13.56 -4.13
CA GLU A 55 6.66 -14.21 -5.29
C GLU A 55 7.85 -15.05 -4.86
N ALA A 56 8.76 -14.48 -4.05
CA ALA A 56 9.98 -15.15 -3.61
C ALA A 56 9.69 -16.44 -2.81
N VAL A 57 8.70 -16.43 -1.92
CA VAL A 57 8.30 -17.61 -1.17
C VAL A 57 7.56 -18.61 -2.05
N ASN A 58 6.57 -18.15 -2.83
CA ASN A 58 5.73 -19.05 -3.63
C ASN A 58 6.46 -19.69 -4.82
N ALA A 59 7.58 -19.11 -5.26
CA ALA A 59 8.47 -19.72 -6.25
C ALA A 59 9.09 -21.05 -5.76
N HIS A 60 9.23 -21.24 -4.43
CA HIS A 60 9.64 -22.53 -3.89
C HIS A 60 8.48 -23.53 -3.95
N PRO A 61 8.64 -24.74 -4.53
CA PRO A 61 7.54 -25.66 -4.78
C PRO A 61 6.77 -26.01 -3.49
N ASN A 62 7.51 -26.23 -2.40
CA ASN A 62 6.94 -26.73 -1.15
C ASN A 62 6.46 -25.65 -0.18
N PHE A 63 6.68 -24.35 -0.48
CA PHE A 63 6.28 -23.27 0.43
C PHE A 63 5.03 -22.56 -0.09
N TRP A 64 4.13 -22.18 0.82
CA TRP A 64 2.97 -21.37 0.45
C TRP A 64 2.91 -20.11 1.30
N ALA A 65 3.08 -18.96 0.64
CA ALA A 65 2.82 -17.65 1.24
C ALA A 65 1.39 -17.20 0.94
N GLU A 66 0.70 -16.81 2.00
CA GLU A 66 -0.70 -16.36 1.99
C GLU A 66 -0.82 -14.99 2.67
N ARG A 67 -1.79 -14.18 2.28
CA ARG A 67 -1.95 -12.81 2.76
C ARG A 67 -2.91 -12.73 3.93
N VAL A 68 -2.61 -11.83 4.86
CA VAL A 68 -3.53 -11.41 5.91
C VAL A 68 -3.32 -9.93 6.24
N PHE A 69 -4.41 -9.23 6.56
CA PHE A 69 -4.43 -7.80 6.85
C PHE A 69 -5.15 -7.55 8.17
N THR A 70 -4.90 -6.39 8.79
CA THR A 70 -5.66 -5.99 9.97
C THR A 70 -7.13 -5.76 9.61
N PRO A 71 -8.10 -6.49 10.20
CA PRO A 71 -9.52 -6.24 9.94
C PRO A 71 -9.96 -4.92 10.58
N CYS A 72 -11.00 -4.28 10.04
CA CYS A 72 -11.60 -3.14 10.74
C CYS A 72 -12.28 -3.58 12.06
N ALA A 73 -12.55 -2.62 12.96
CA ALA A 73 -13.17 -2.89 14.26
C ALA A 73 -14.48 -3.68 14.14
N GLU A 74 -15.38 -3.26 13.25
CA GLU A 74 -16.66 -3.95 12.99
C GLU A 74 -16.47 -5.41 12.54
N THR A 75 -15.50 -5.70 11.67
CA THR A 75 -15.21 -7.08 11.25
C THR A 75 -14.68 -7.92 12.41
N ALA A 76 -13.82 -7.34 13.25
CA ALA A 76 -13.27 -8.04 14.39
C ALA A 76 -14.32 -8.33 15.48
N GLU A 77 -15.27 -7.42 15.69
CA GLU A 77 -16.43 -7.66 16.57
C GLU A 77 -17.23 -8.87 16.05
N ILE A 78 -17.58 -8.88 14.76
CA ILE A 78 -18.29 -10.01 14.12
C ILE A 78 -17.50 -11.32 14.29
N ILE A 79 -16.19 -11.31 14.02
CA ILE A 79 -15.33 -12.51 14.15
C ILE A 79 -15.34 -13.02 15.60
N ARG A 80 -15.27 -12.12 16.59
CA ARG A 80 -15.33 -12.49 18.02
C ARG A 80 -16.69 -13.02 18.44
N ASP A 81 -17.77 -12.39 18.01
CA ASP A 81 -19.15 -12.81 18.31
C ASP A 81 -19.45 -14.23 17.77
N HIS A 82 -18.79 -14.60 16.67
CA HIS A 82 -18.86 -15.94 16.07
C HIS A 82 -17.76 -16.90 16.53
N ASN A 83 -16.89 -16.50 17.47
CA ASN A 83 -15.78 -17.31 17.99
C ASN A 83 -14.89 -17.92 16.89
N LEU A 84 -14.60 -17.13 15.84
CA LEU A 84 -13.65 -17.52 14.79
C LEU A 84 -12.30 -16.84 15.00
N PRO A 85 -11.18 -17.48 14.62
CA PRO A 85 -9.88 -16.82 14.59
C PRO A 85 -9.71 -16.00 13.29
N LEU A 86 -8.82 -15.00 13.34
CA LEU A 86 -8.30 -14.36 12.14
C LEU A 86 -7.59 -15.40 11.25
N ALA A 87 -7.86 -15.35 9.94
CA ALA A 87 -7.39 -16.32 8.97
C ALA A 87 -6.83 -15.69 7.69
N THR A 88 -6.07 -16.45 6.91
CA THR A 88 -5.53 -15.99 5.62
C THR A 88 -6.59 -15.84 4.54
N LEU A 89 -6.34 -14.95 3.58
CA LEU A 89 -7.27 -14.69 2.49
C LEU A 89 -7.43 -15.88 1.54
N GLU A 90 -6.32 -16.48 1.12
CA GLU A 90 -6.27 -17.50 0.07
C GLU A 90 -7.06 -18.75 0.46
N SER A 91 -6.74 -19.33 1.62
CA SER A 91 -7.28 -20.63 2.04
C SER A 91 -8.23 -20.57 3.25
N ASP A 92 -8.44 -19.40 3.86
CA ASP A 92 -9.19 -19.25 5.11
C ASP A 92 -8.60 -20.08 6.28
N THR A 93 -7.27 -20.26 6.28
CA THR A 93 -6.60 -20.99 7.36
C THR A 93 -6.36 -20.07 8.56
N PRO A 94 -6.76 -20.47 9.78
CA PRO A 94 -6.46 -19.76 11.02
C PRO A 94 -4.96 -19.43 11.14
N LEU A 95 -4.63 -18.23 11.61
CA LEU A 95 -3.22 -17.84 11.75
C LEU A 95 -2.45 -18.72 12.74
N GLY A 96 -3.12 -19.27 13.76
CA GLY A 96 -2.52 -20.23 14.69
C GLY A 96 -2.07 -21.54 14.04
N ASP A 97 -2.63 -21.91 12.88
CA ASP A 97 -2.31 -23.15 12.16
C ASP A 97 -1.20 -22.98 11.11
N MET A 98 -0.58 -21.79 11.05
CA MET A 98 0.55 -21.50 10.15
C MET A 98 1.87 -21.97 10.75
N ASP A 99 2.87 -22.21 9.91
CA ASP A 99 4.24 -22.45 10.38
C ASP A 99 4.95 -21.13 10.74
N ALA A 100 4.63 -20.06 10.03
CA ALA A 100 5.15 -18.72 10.28
C ALA A 100 4.15 -17.60 9.97
N ILE A 101 4.26 -16.48 10.68
CA ILE A 101 3.56 -15.23 10.38
C ILE A 101 4.62 -14.13 10.24
N ALA A 102 4.77 -13.58 9.03
CA ALA A 102 5.75 -12.56 8.69
C ALA A 102 5.09 -11.18 8.54
N PHE A 103 5.31 -10.30 9.53
CA PHE A 103 4.78 -8.95 9.57
C PHE A 103 5.66 -7.95 8.80
N SER A 104 5.04 -7.19 7.90
CA SER A 104 5.67 -6.01 7.27
C SER A 104 5.50 -4.76 8.16
N ILE A 105 6.50 -4.47 8.98
CA ILE A 105 6.55 -3.32 9.90
C ILE A 105 7.07 -2.08 9.15
N THR A 106 6.16 -1.37 8.49
CA THR A 106 6.49 -0.23 7.63
C THR A 106 6.73 1.08 8.40
N HIS A 107 6.13 1.24 9.58
CA HIS A 107 6.27 2.39 10.46
C HIS A 107 5.91 2.03 11.90
N GLU A 108 6.27 2.86 12.88
CA GLU A 108 6.12 2.57 14.30
C GLU A 108 4.65 2.65 14.78
N LEU A 109 3.82 3.41 14.08
CA LEU A 109 2.41 3.61 14.46
C LEU A 109 1.49 2.41 14.20
N CYS A 110 2.00 1.31 13.64
CA CYS A 110 1.24 0.07 13.45
C CYS A 110 1.46 -0.97 14.57
N TYR A 111 2.28 -0.67 15.59
CA TYR A 111 2.66 -1.63 16.62
C TYR A 111 1.48 -2.28 17.34
N THR A 112 0.46 -1.50 17.72
CA THR A 112 -0.73 -2.06 18.39
C THR A 112 -1.62 -2.86 17.44
N ASN A 113 -1.59 -2.59 16.13
CA ASN A 113 -2.29 -3.42 15.14
C ASN A 113 -1.68 -4.82 15.05
N ILE A 114 -0.36 -4.98 15.29
CA ILE A 114 0.28 -6.30 15.34
C ILE A 114 -0.30 -7.11 16.51
N LEU A 115 -0.36 -6.53 17.71
CA LEU A 115 -0.97 -7.19 18.88
C LEU A 115 -2.44 -7.52 18.66
N TYR A 116 -3.17 -6.62 17.99
CA TYR A 116 -4.56 -6.85 17.61
C TYR A 116 -4.74 -8.06 16.68
N MET A 117 -3.84 -8.25 15.71
CA MET A 117 -3.89 -9.43 14.85
C MET A 117 -3.54 -10.72 15.62
N LEU A 118 -2.59 -10.67 16.55
CA LEU A 118 -2.26 -11.81 17.41
C LEU A 118 -3.41 -12.18 18.36
N ASP A 119 -4.09 -11.18 18.94
CA ASP A 119 -5.27 -11.37 19.80
C ASP A 119 -6.41 -12.07 19.06
N LEU A 120 -6.75 -11.57 17.86
CA LEU A 120 -7.77 -12.17 17.00
C LEU A 120 -7.38 -13.57 16.50
N ALA A 121 -6.10 -13.91 16.52
CA ALA A 121 -5.59 -15.24 16.18
C ALA A 121 -5.45 -16.16 17.40
N HIS A 122 -5.72 -15.67 18.61
CA HIS A 122 -5.48 -16.37 19.88
C HIS A 122 -4.01 -16.78 20.09
N ILE A 123 -3.08 -15.98 19.61
CA ILE A 123 -1.63 -16.19 19.75
C ILE A 123 -1.10 -15.32 20.90
N PRO A 124 -0.34 -15.87 21.86
CA PRO A 124 0.29 -15.09 22.92
C PRO A 124 1.18 -13.96 22.36
N PHE A 125 1.08 -12.76 22.94
CA PHE A 125 1.81 -11.61 22.44
C PHE A 125 3.33 -11.78 22.54
N ARG A 126 3.82 -12.21 23.71
CA ARG A 126 5.25 -12.29 23.98
C ARG A 126 5.84 -13.58 23.45
N SER A 127 7.03 -13.51 22.86
CA SER A 127 7.75 -14.69 22.38
C SER A 127 8.04 -15.71 23.48
N ALA A 128 8.28 -15.24 24.70
CA ALA A 128 8.52 -16.08 25.87
C ALA A 128 7.31 -16.96 26.28
N ASP A 129 6.09 -16.56 25.89
CA ASP A 129 4.85 -17.28 26.20
C ASP A 129 4.42 -18.24 25.08
N ARG A 130 5.21 -18.33 24.00
CA ARG A 130 4.93 -19.18 22.83
C ARG A 130 5.77 -20.47 22.89
N ASN A 131 5.14 -21.58 22.50
CA ASN A 131 5.74 -22.92 22.50
C ASN A 131 5.83 -23.50 21.06
N GLU A 132 6.08 -24.81 20.92
CA GLU A 132 6.17 -25.50 19.62
C GLU A 132 4.84 -25.53 18.83
N ASP A 133 3.69 -25.35 19.50
CA ASP A 133 2.37 -25.40 18.87
C ASP A 133 1.99 -24.06 18.21
N HIS A 134 2.78 -23.01 18.43
CA HIS A 134 2.52 -21.68 17.86
C HIS A 134 3.36 -21.46 16.59
N PRO A 135 2.91 -20.62 15.65
CA PRO A 135 3.73 -20.19 14.52
C PRO A 135 4.98 -19.45 14.97
N LEU A 136 6.00 -19.42 14.11
CA LEU A 136 7.12 -18.49 14.24
C LEU A 136 6.66 -17.08 13.85
N ILE A 137 6.76 -16.11 14.75
CA ILE A 137 6.39 -14.72 14.50
C ILE A 137 7.63 -13.94 14.04
N ILE A 138 7.61 -13.54 12.77
CA ILE A 138 8.70 -12.88 12.07
C ILE A 138 8.31 -11.43 11.78
N GLY A 139 9.21 -10.48 11.98
CA GLY A 139 9.02 -9.07 11.60
C GLY A 139 10.01 -8.65 10.52
N GLY A 140 9.68 -7.64 9.71
CA GLY A 140 10.62 -7.04 8.77
C GLY A 140 10.18 -5.66 8.33
N GLY A 141 10.97 -4.97 7.51
CA GLY A 141 10.67 -3.63 7.02
C GLY A 141 11.52 -2.53 7.68
N GLY A 142 11.30 -1.27 7.27
CA GLY A 142 12.16 -0.15 7.65
C GLY A 142 12.22 0.12 9.15
N ALA A 143 11.12 -0.12 9.88
CA ALA A 143 11.08 0.06 11.33
C ALA A 143 11.89 -0.99 12.10
N ALA A 144 12.25 -2.13 11.49
CA ALA A 144 13.08 -3.16 12.12
C ALA A 144 14.50 -2.67 12.46
N PHE A 145 14.96 -1.58 11.84
CA PHE A 145 16.23 -0.91 12.19
C PHE A 145 16.18 -0.17 13.54
N ASN A 146 15.02 -0.10 14.21
CA ASN A 146 14.96 -0.03 15.67
C ASN A 146 13.91 -1.03 16.17
N ALA A 147 14.31 -2.30 16.25
CA ALA A 147 13.42 -3.38 16.64
C ALA A 147 13.03 -3.38 18.12
N GLU A 148 13.82 -2.72 18.99
CA GLU A 148 13.73 -2.90 20.44
C GLU A 148 12.35 -2.63 21.07
N PRO A 149 11.60 -1.58 20.67
CA PRO A 149 10.23 -1.37 21.18
C PRO A 149 9.28 -2.55 20.93
N MET A 150 9.56 -3.39 19.92
CA MET A 150 8.76 -4.55 19.55
C MET A 150 9.45 -5.89 19.81
N ALA A 151 10.73 -5.90 20.17
CA ALA A 151 11.56 -7.10 20.30
C ALA A 151 10.92 -8.22 21.15
N PRO A 152 10.24 -7.95 22.29
CA PRO A 152 9.60 -9.00 23.08
C PRO A 152 8.43 -9.74 22.40
N PHE A 153 7.88 -9.22 21.30
CA PHE A 153 6.74 -9.80 20.60
C PHE A 153 7.14 -10.72 19.43
N PHE A 154 8.38 -10.63 18.97
CA PHE A 154 8.88 -11.34 17.79
C PHE A 154 9.87 -12.45 18.16
N ASP A 155 9.85 -13.54 17.38
CA ASP A 155 10.88 -14.57 17.48
C ASP A 155 12.11 -14.21 16.66
N ALA A 156 11.88 -13.62 15.49
CA ALA A 156 12.91 -13.21 14.57
C ALA A 156 12.49 -11.89 13.88
N LEU A 157 13.45 -11.02 13.61
CA LEU A 157 13.27 -9.87 12.75
C LEU A 157 14.27 -9.90 11.60
N VAL A 158 13.81 -9.56 10.40
CA VAL A 158 14.61 -9.44 9.19
C VAL A 158 15.01 -7.99 8.97
N LEU A 159 16.31 -7.72 9.04
CA LEU A 159 16.92 -6.44 8.69
C LEU A 159 17.32 -6.43 7.22
N GLY A 160 16.86 -5.43 6.46
CA GLY A 160 17.26 -5.26 5.06
C GLY A 160 16.35 -5.98 4.07
N ASP A 161 16.96 -6.54 3.01
CA ASP A 161 16.26 -7.15 1.89
C ASP A 161 15.76 -8.57 2.26
N GLY A 162 14.47 -8.84 2.04
CA GLY A 162 13.79 -10.05 2.54
C GLY A 162 13.65 -11.18 1.49
N GLU A 163 13.98 -10.90 0.23
CA GLU A 163 13.74 -11.79 -0.91
C GLU A 163 14.48 -13.12 -0.80
N ASP A 164 15.72 -13.10 -0.30
CA ASP A 164 16.49 -14.31 -0.02
C ASP A 164 16.30 -14.78 1.44
N ALA A 165 16.21 -13.81 2.37
CA ALA A 165 16.22 -14.08 3.80
C ALA A 165 14.95 -14.82 4.27
N LEU A 166 13.76 -14.41 3.82
CA LEU A 166 12.51 -15.05 4.24
C LEU A 166 12.42 -16.51 3.72
N PRO A 167 12.66 -16.81 2.43
CA PRO A 167 12.71 -18.20 1.97
C PRO A 167 13.76 -19.05 2.72
N ALA A 168 14.92 -18.48 3.06
CA ALA A 168 15.93 -19.18 3.85
C ALA A 168 15.45 -19.51 5.28
N VAL A 169 14.71 -18.59 5.91
CA VAL A 169 14.08 -18.84 7.21
C VAL A 169 13.05 -19.97 7.09
N LEU A 170 12.17 -19.93 6.08
CA LEU A 170 11.18 -20.99 5.86
C LEU A 170 11.83 -22.35 5.56
N GLY A 171 12.94 -22.38 4.83
CA GLY A 171 13.73 -23.61 4.62
C GLY A 171 14.36 -24.15 5.91
N CYS A 172 14.70 -23.29 6.87
CA CYS A 172 15.12 -23.75 8.20
C CYS A 172 13.95 -24.33 9.01
N ILE A 173 12.75 -23.78 8.87
CA ILE A 173 11.53 -24.33 9.47
C ILE A 173 11.21 -25.71 8.88
N GLU A 174 11.26 -25.86 7.56
CA GLU A 174 11.05 -27.14 6.87
C GLU A 174 11.98 -28.23 7.44
N LYS A 175 13.29 -27.96 7.48
CA LYS A 175 14.29 -28.89 8.02
C LYS A 175 14.11 -29.15 9.51
N ALA A 176 13.73 -28.16 10.30
CA ALA A 176 13.47 -28.34 11.72
C ALA A 176 12.29 -29.29 11.96
N LYS A 177 11.22 -29.20 11.15
CA LYS A 177 10.08 -30.14 11.19
C LYS A 177 10.51 -31.56 10.82
N GLU A 178 11.35 -31.72 9.79
CA GLU A 178 11.89 -33.03 9.39
C GLU A 178 12.79 -33.67 10.46
N GLU A 179 13.63 -32.86 11.11
CA GLU A 179 14.58 -33.29 12.14
C GLU A 179 13.96 -33.41 13.54
N GLY A 180 12.74 -32.89 13.75
CA GLY A 180 12.10 -32.82 15.06
C GLY A 180 12.81 -31.89 16.04
N LEU A 181 13.37 -30.77 15.55
CA LEU A 181 14.04 -29.78 16.40
C LEU A 181 13.04 -28.97 17.21
N ASP A 182 13.44 -28.63 18.45
CA ASP A 182 12.73 -27.63 19.22
C ASP A 182 12.95 -26.21 18.67
N ARG A 183 12.04 -25.30 19.03
CA ARG A 183 12.05 -23.88 18.67
C ARG A 183 13.37 -23.23 19.01
N LYS A 184 13.99 -23.55 20.15
CA LYS A 184 15.26 -22.95 20.56
C LYS A 184 16.42 -23.36 19.63
N ALA A 185 16.46 -24.61 19.20
CA ALA A 185 17.41 -25.12 18.22
C ALA A 185 17.17 -24.50 16.83
N LEU A 186 15.90 -24.33 16.44
CA LEU A 186 15.53 -23.58 15.24
C LEU A 186 16.05 -22.13 15.29
N LEU A 187 15.75 -21.38 16.36
CA LEU A 187 16.22 -19.99 16.52
C LEU A 187 17.75 -19.86 16.44
N LYS A 188 18.48 -20.81 17.03
CA LYS A 188 19.94 -20.86 16.91
C LYS A 188 20.41 -21.11 15.48
N ARG A 189 19.66 -21.88 14.68
CA ARG A 189 19.98 -22.12 13.26
C ARG A 189 19.74 -20.87 12.41
N LEU A 190 18.74 -20.06 12.76
CA LEU A 190 18.39 -18.86 12.00
C LEU A 190 19.47 -17.76 12.04
N ILE A 191 20.35 -17.73 13.06
CA ILE A 191 21.40 -16.69 13.18
C ILE A 191 22.46 -16.76 12.07
N GLU A 192 22.55 -17.90 11.38
CA GLU A 192 23.46 -18.09 10.24
C GLU A 192 22.96 -17.36 8.99
N ILE A 193 21.67 -17.02 8.93
CA ILE A 193 21.08 -16.28 7.82
C ILE A 193 21.37 -14.78 8.02
N PRO A 194 22.00 -14.09 7.05
CA PRO A 194 22.21 -12.65 7.13
C PRO A 194 20.89 -11.88 7.31
N GLY A 195 20.92 -10.81 8.09
CA GLY A 195 19.75 -9.98 8.37
C GLY A 195 18.87 -10.48 9.51
N ILE A 196 19.04 -11.70 10.01
CA ILE A 196 18.17 -12.22 11.07
C ILE A 196 18.64 -11.71 12.44
N TYR A 197 17.75 -11.02 13.14
CA TYR A 197 17.85 -10.62 14.54
C TYR A 197 16.93 -11.48 15.41
N ILE A 198 17.48 -12.19 16.40
CA ILE A 198 16.72 -12.99 17.39
C ILE A 198 16.70 -12.28 18.74
N PRO A 199 15.58 -11.65 19.16
CA PRO A 199 15.48 -10.91 20.42
C PRO A 199 15.86 -11.69 21.68
N GLU A 200 15.55 -12.99 21.75
CA GLU A 200 15.84 -13.85 22.91
C GLU A 200 17.36 -13.94 23.17
N PHE A 201 18.21 -13.71 22.18
CA PHE A 201 19.67 -13.80 22.32
C PHE A 201 20.32 -12.51 22.83
N PHE A 202 19.52 -11.54 23.27
CA PHE A 202 19.99 -10.28 23.83
C PHE A 202 19.30 -10.01 25.17
N GLU A 203 20.09 -9.79 26.22
CA GLU A 203 19.63 -9.48 27.56
C GLU A 203 19.73 -7.98 27.84
N GLY A 204 18.64 -7.39 28.35
CA GLY A 204 18.62 -6.00 28.78
C GLY A 204 19.39 -5.80 30.09
N GLN A 205 20.31 -4.83 30.14
CA GLN A 205 21.13 -4.54 31.33
C GLN A 205 20.62 -3.38 32.20
N GLY A 206 19.43 -2.85 31.86
CA GLY A 206 18.83 -1.66 32.46
C GLY A 206 18.97 -0.40 31.59
N PRO A 207 18.35 0.72 32.02
CA PRO A 207 18.29 1.95 31.24
C PRO A 207 19.67 2.51 30.86
N GLY A 208 19.82 2.96 29.62
CA GLY A 208 21.04 3.60 29.12
C GLY A 208 22.26 2.68 28.97
N LYS A 209 22.08 1.35 29.06
CA LYS A 209 23.15 0.37 28.82
C LYS A 209 22.93 -0.39 27.52
N ALA A 210 24.03 -0.80 26.90
CA ALA A 210 23.98 -1.69 25.74
C ALA A 210 23.34 -3.04 26.12
N LEU A 211 22.68 -3.67 25.15
CA LEU A 211 22.21 -5.04 25.29
C LEU A 211 23.41 -5.99 25.40
N LYS A 212 23.24 -7.03 26.21
CA LYS A 212 24.24 -8.08 26.36
C LYS A 212 23.91 -9.24 25.42
N PRO A 213 24.75 -9.54 24.43
CA PRO A 213 24.58 -10.73 23.60
C PRO A 213 24.78 -11.99 24.45
N LEU A 214 23.91 -12.98 24.25
CA LEU A 214 23.91 -14.27 24.94
C LEU A 214 24.54 -15.39 24.10
N VAL A 215 24.78 -15.13 22.81
CA VAL A 215 25.41 -16.05 21.87
C VAL A 215 26.72 -15.42 21.38
N SER A 216 27.82 -16.17 21.49
CA SER A 216 29.14 -15.71 21.05
C SER A 216 29.22 -15.62 19.53
N GLY A 217 29.79 -14.54 19.00
CA GLY A 217 29.87 -14.28 17.55
C GLY A 217 28.58 -13.71 16.95
N TYR A 218 27.62 -13.34 17.81
CA TYR A 218 26.33 -12.78 17.43
C TYR A 218 26.06 -11.47 18.21
N GLU A 219 27.07 -10.62 18.30
CA GLU A 219 27.03 -9.32 18.99
C GLU A 219 26.39 -8.22 18.12
N THR A 220 26.55 -8.33 16.80
CA THR A 220 26.04 -7.36 15.81
C THR A 220 25.40 -8.11 14.65
N ILE A 221 24.21 -7.67 14.23
CA ILE A 221 23.45 -8.24 13.12
C ILE A 221 23.61 -7.36 11.89
N GLU A 222 24.23 -7.89 10.85
CA GLU A 222 24.30 -7.22 9.55
C GLU A 222 22.96 -7.31 8.81
N LYS A 223 22.49 -6.23 8.20
CA LYS A 223 21.34 -6.27 7.29
C LYS A 223 21.59 -7.21 6.11
N ALA A 224 20.56 -7.91 5.65
CA ALA A 224 20.58 -8.63 4.39
C ALA A 224 20.58 -7.65 3.20
N VAL A 225 21.37 -7.96 2.16
CA VAL A 225 21.47 -7.15 0.93
C VAL A 225 21.35 -8.00 -0.32
N ILE A 226 20.48 -7.58 -1.23
CA ILE A 226 20.50 -7.99 -2.64
C ILE A 226 21.49 -7.09 -3.38
N ASP A 227 22.58 -7.65 -3.88
CA ASP A 227 23.64 -6.87 -4.53
C ASP A 227 23.34 -6.54 -6.00
N ASP A 228 22.52 -7.34 -6.69
CA ASP A 228 22.08 -7.14 -8.07
C ASP A 228 20.57 -7.36 -8.23
N LEU A 229 19.83 -6.27 -8.42
CA LEU A 229 18.37 -6.33 -8.58
C LEU A 229 17.94 -7.10 -9.84
N ASN A 230 18.80 -7.22 -10.86
CA ASN A 230 18.45 -7.95 -12.09
C ASN A 230 18.41 -9.47 -11.89
N LYS A 231 19.05 -9.97 -10.83
CA LYS A 231 19.02 -11.39 -10.45
C LYS A 231 17.95 -11.71 -9.42
N ALA A 232 17.41 -10.69 -8.75
CA ALA A 232 16.41 -10.85 -7.73
C ALA A 232 15.04 -11.19 -8.32
N CYS A 233 14.33 -12.08 -7.64
CA CYS A 233 12.95 -12.41 -7.96
C CYS A 233 12.06 -11.16 -7.92
N PHE A 234 11.16 -10.99 -8.90
CA PHE A 234 10.25 -9.85 -8.94
C PHE A 234 8.89 -10.27 -9.53
N PRO A 235 7.76 -9.87 -8.91
CA PRO A 235 6.43 -10.28 -9.32
C PRO A 235 6.03 -9.55 -10.60
N LYS A 236 6.21 -10.19 -11.77
CA LYS A 236 5.66 -9.68 -13.04
C LYS A 236 4.13 -9.80 -13.03
N GLY A 237 3.58 -10.93 -12.60
CA GLY A 237 2.15 -11.20 -12.46
C GLY A 237 1.57 -10.73 -11.12
N GLN A 238 1.67 -9.42 -10.82
CA GLN A 238 1.21 -8.88 -9.54
C GLN A 238 -0.27 -9.19 -9.27
N VAL A 239 -0.58 -9.61 -8.04
CA VAL A 239 -1.97 -9.76 -7.58
C VAL A 239 -2.71 -8.43 -7.78
N ILE A 240 -3.85 -8.51 -8.45
CA ILE A 240 -4.68 -7.35 -8.79
C ILE A 240 -5.68 -7.12 -7.67
N ALA A 241 -5.50 -6.05 -6.91
CA ALA A 241 -6.41 -5.71 -5.83
C ALA A 241 -7.83 -5.43 -6.37
N PHE A 242 -8.86 -5.82 -5.62
CA PHE A 242 -10.22 -5.31 -5.85
C PHE A 242 -10.33 -3.81 -5.52
N ASP A 243 -9.63 -3.36 -4.48
CA ASP A 243 -9.48 -1.95 -4.10
C ASP A 243 -8.10 -1.73 -3.46
N ALA A 244 -7.46 -0.59 -3.71
CA ALA A 244 -6.19 -0.21 -3.10
C ALA A 244 -5.99 1.31 -3.14
N VAL A 245 -5.28 1.85 -2.15
CA VAL A 245 -4.90 3.29 -2.13
C VAL A 245 -4.08 3.66 -3.37
N HIS A 246 -3.19 2.77 -3.80
CA HIS A 246 -2.42 2.89 -5.04
C HIS A 246 -2.63 1.65 -5.91
N ASP A 247 -3.72 1.65 -6.66
CA ASP A 247 -4.08 0.54 -7.54
C ASP A 247 -3.50 0.69 -8.96
N ARG A 248 -2.25 0.25 -9.13
CA ARG A 248 -1.48 0.40 -10.36
C ARG A 248 -0.34 -0.62 -10.47
N LEU A 249 0.15 -0.86 -11.68
CA LEU A 249 1.36 -1.66 -11.89
C LEU A 249 2.56 -0.88 -11.32
N THR A 250 3.22 -1.42 -10.30
CA THR A 250 4.38 -0.76 -9.69
C THR A 250 5.67 -1.45 -10.11
N MET A 251 6.61 -0.71 -10.68
CA MET A 251 7.89 -1.20 -11.18
C MET A 251 9.03 -0.65 -10.31
N GLU A 252 9.75 -1.50 -9.58
CA GLU A 252 10.93 -1.05 -8.83
C GLU A 252 12.10 -0.82 -9.78
N ILE A 253 12.39 0.43 -10.11
CA ILE A 253 13.47 0.76 -11.06
C ILE A 253 14.84 0.80 -10.37
N ALA A 254 14.87 1.12 -9.07
CA ALA A 254 16.10 1.21 -8.29
C ALA A 254 15.83 1.07 -6.79
N ARG A 255 16.82 0.54 -6.06
CA ARG A 255 16.83 0.44 -4.60
C ARG A 255 18.03 1.16 -4.00
N GLY A 256 17.79 1.92 -2.93
CA GLY A 256 18.80 2.75 -2.29
C GLY A 256 18.86 4.19 -2.83
N CYS A 257 19.51 5.06 -2.06
CA CYS A 257 19.76 6.46 -2.43
C CYS A 257 21.03 6.96 -1.72
N THR A 258 21.94 7.62 -2.45
CA THR A 258 23.22 8.13 -1.92
C THR A 258 23.29 9.66 -1.87
N ARG A 259 22.18 10.36 -2.14
CA ARG A 259 22.09 11.82 -1.98
C ARG A 259 22.47 12.30 -0.58
N GLY A 260 22.31 11.42 0.42
CA GLY A 260 22.86 11.65 1.76
C GLY A 260 22.13 12.71 2.56
N CYS A 261 20.82 12.85 2.37
CA CYS A 261 19.99 13.70 3.23
C CYS A 261 20.09 13.20 4.67
N ARG A 262 20.50 14.09 5.59
CA ARG A 262 20.95 13.72 6.95
C ARG A 262 19.82 13.33 7.91
N PHE A 263 18.58 13.57 7.52
CA PHE A 263 17.38 13.16 8.23
C PHE A 263 16.79 11.84 7.69
N CYS A 264 17.18 11.43 6.47
CA CYS A 264 16.47 10.38 5.74
C CYS A 264 17.02 9.00 6.09
N GLN A 265 16.29 8.26 6.94
CA GLN A 265 16.65 6.88 7.30
C GLN A 265 16.76 5.98 6.06
N ALA A 266 15.78 6.02 5.16
CA ALA A 266 15.79 5.22 3.94
C ALA A 266 17.05 5.46 3.07
N GLY A 267 17.50 6.71 2.95
CA GLY A 267 18.74 7.06 2.24
C GLY A 267 20.04 6.61 2.94
N MET A 268 19.93 6.11 4.17
CA MET A 268 21.04 5.54 4.93
C MET A 268 20.98 4.00 4.91
N ILE A 269 19.85 3.41 5.31
CA ILE A 269 19.72 1.97 5.49
C ILE A 269 19.70 1.17 4.18
N TYR A 270 19.23 1.74 3.06
CA TYR A 270 19.12 1.02 1.79
C TYR A 270 20.37 1.13 0.88
N ARG A 271 21.48 1.70 1.35
CA ARG A 271 22.72 1.75 0.57
C ARG A 271 23.29 0.34 0.32
N PRO A 272 24.01 0.09 -0.79
CA PRO A 272 24.30 1.02 -1.89
C PRO A 272 23.13 1.17 -2.88
N VAL A 273 23.24 2.11 -3.84
CA VAL A 273 22.26 2.28 -4.93
C VAL A 273 22.43 1.16 -5.94
N ARG A 274 21.31 0.53 -6.31
CA ARG A 274 21.26 -0.55 -7.30
C ARG A 274 20.11 -0.26 -8.26
N GLU A 275 20.40 -0.25 -9.55
CA GLU A 275 19.44 0.00 -10.63
C GLU A 275 19.12 -1.30 -11.37
N ARG A 276 17.85 -1.47 -11.77
CA ARG A 276 17.47 -2.51 -12.73
C ARG A 276 17.81 -2.04 -14.14
N SER A 277 18.23 -2.95 -15.00
CA SER A 277 18.50 -2.67 -16.41
C SER A 277 17.23 -2.26 -17.16
N LEU A 278 17.40 -1.53 -18.27
CA LEU A 278 16.28 -1.14 -19.11
C LEU A 278 15.52 -2.36 -19.65
N GLU A 279 16.24 -3.44 -19.98
CA GLU A 279 15.67 -4.70 -20.47
C GLU A 279 14.75 -5.33 -19.42
N THR A 280 15.22 -5.43 -18.18
CA THR A 280 14.43 -5.98 -17.07
C THR A 280 13.18 -5.14 -16.81
N ILE A 281 13.30 -3.80 -16.86
CA ILE A 281 12.16 -2.91 -16.63
C ILE A 281 11.15 -3.02 -17.78
N ASP A 282 11.61 -3.12 -19.02
CA ASP A 282 10.75 -3.25 -20.21
C ASP A 282 9.99 -4.59 -20.20
N GLU A 283 10.63 -5.66 -19.72
CA GLU A 283 9.97 -6.94 -19.44
C GLU A 283 8.92 -6.82 -18.33
N ILE A 284 9.27 -6.19 -17.19
CA ILE A 284 8.32 -5.98 -16.09
C ILE A 284 7.11 -5.17 -16.56
N LEU A 285 7.32 -4.12 -17.35
CA LEU A 285 6.26 -3.30 -17.92
C LEU A 285 5.39 -4.13 -18.88
N THR A 286 6.03 -4.85 -19.81
CA THR A 286 5.35 -5.60 -20.85
C THR A 286 4.56 -6.77 -20.29
N ASP A 287 5.23 -7.66 -19.58
CA ASP A 287 4.61 -8.85 -18.99
C ASP A 287 3.60 -8.43 -17.92
N GLY A 288 3.94 -7.41 -17.12
CA GLY A 288 3.07 -6.89 -16.07
C GLY A 288 1.76 -6.34 -16.63
N LEU A 289 1.80 -5.49 -17.66
CA LEU A 289 0.59 -4.96 -18.29
C LEU A 289 -0.21 -6.06 -19.00
N ASP A 290 0.43 -7.00 -19.67
CA ASP A 290 -0.26 -8.11 -20.35
C ASP A 290 -0.95 -9.05 -19.35
N GLN A 291 -0.35 -9.30 -18.18
CA GLN A 291 -0.90 -10.19 -17.15
C GLN A 291 -1.92 -9.50 -16.23
N THR A 292 -1.75 -8.20 -15.96
CA THR A 292 -2.60 -7.45 -15.02
C THR A 292 -3.71 -6.66 -15.73
N GLY A 293 -3.46 -6.15 -16.94
CA GLY A 293 -4.37 -5.23 -17.62
C GLY A 293 -4.45 -3.85 -16.97
N TYR A 294 -3.52 -3.47 -16.09
CA TYR A 294 -3.54 -2.18 -15.41
C TYR A 294 -3.59 -0.99 -16.39
N GLU A 295 -4.39 -0.01 -16.02
CA GLU A 295 -4.59 1.27 -16.72
C GLU A 295 -3.63 2.38 -16.22
N GLU A 296 -2.85 2.10 -15.18
CA GLU A 296 -1.78 2.96 -14.67
C GLU A 296 -0.54 2.14 -14.31
N THR A 297 0.64 2.68 -14.58
CA THR A 297 1.94 2.16 -14.14
C THR A 297 2.72 3.24 -13.39
N SER A 298 3.57 2.84 -12.44
CA SER A 298 4.40 3.75 -11.64
C SER A 298 5.82 3.23 -11.46
N MET A 299 6.79 4.15 -11.56
CA MET A 299 8.20 3.88 -11.27
C MET A 299 8.48 4.08 -9.79
N LEU A 300 8.86 3.02 -9.08
CA LEU A 300 9.18 3.04 -7.67
C LEU A 300 10.70 3.10 -7.46
N SER A 301 11.14 4.15 -6.77
CA SER A 301 12.45 4.23 -6.10
C SER A 301 12.41 5.33 -5.05
N LEU A 302 13.48 5.45 -4.24
CA LEU A 302 13.62 6.56 -3.29
C LEU A 302 13.85 7.92 -3.98
N SER A 303 14.30 7.91 -5.24
CA SER A 303 14.54 9.11 -6.04
C SER A 303 14.49 8.76 -7.53
N THR A 304 13.30 8.81 -8.13
CA THR A 304 13.07 8.42 -9.54
C THR A 304 13.89 9.27 -10.50
N GLY A 305 13.99 10.56 -10.20
CA GLY A 305 14.77 11.53 -10.97
C GLY A 305 16.29 11.31 -10.95
N ASP A 306 16.75 10.43 -10.08
CA ASP A 306 18.16 10.09 -9.92
C ASP A 306 18.52 8.78 -10.62
N PHE A 307 17.56 8.11 -11.25
CA PHE A 307 17.82 6.94 -12.08
C PHE A 307 18.67 7.34 -13.29
N SER A 308 19.79 6.64 -13.52
CA SER A 308 20.79 7.06 -14.50
C SER A 308 20.29 7.04 -15.95
N ALA A 309 19.30 6.19 -16.25
CA ALA A 309 18.74 5.98 -17.58
C ALA A 309 17.26 6.39 -17.69
N LEU A 310 16.85 7.46 -17.02
CA LEU A 310 15.43 7.85 -16.93
C LEU A 310 14.85 8.27 -18.28
N ASP A 311 15.58 9.04 -19.07
CA ASP A 311 15.08 9.52 -20.37
C ASP A 311 14.97 8.36 -21.37
N SER A 312 15.93 7.45 -21.33
CA SER A 312 15.91 6.19 -22.08
C SER A 312 14.72 5.31 -21.68
N LEU A 313 14.50 5.12 -20.37
CA LEU A 313 13.38 4.34 -19.85
C LEU A 313 12.03 4.93 -20.24
N PHE A 314 11.87 6.25 -20.04
CA PHE A 314 10.63 6.93 -20.32
C PHE A 314 10.29 6.88 -21.82
N THR A 315 11.29 7.06 -22.69
CA THR A 315 11.11 6.95 -24.14
C THR A 315 10.65 5.56 -24.56
N ARG A 316 11.27 4.48 -24.04
CA ARG A 316 10.86 3.09 -24.31
C ARG A 316 9.44 2.79 -23.82
N SER A 317 9.10 3.29 -22.62
CA SER A 317 7.83 2.96 -21.96
C SER A 317 6.63 3.76 -22.49
N PHE A 318 6.85 5.01 -22.90
CA PHE A 318 5.78 5.97 -23.15
C PHE A 318 4.92 5.60 -24.36
N ASP A 319 5.54 5.27 -25.50
CA ASP A 319 4.80 5.04 -26.75
C ASP A 319 3.85 3.84 -26.60
N LYS A 320 4.31 2.78 -25.91
CA LYS A 320 3.50 1.61 -25.56
C LYS A 320 2.33 1.97 -24.63
N CYS A 321 2.58 2.77 -23.61
CA CYS A 321 1.53 3.18 -22.67
C CYS A 321 0.51 4.12 -23.34
N ALA A 322 0.97 5.07 -24.15
CA ALA A 322 0.12 6.02 -24.86
C ALA A 322 -0.83 5.33 -25.84
N ALA A 323 -0.37 4.26 -26.52
CA ALA A 323 -1.17 3.49 -27.47
C ALA A 323 -2.45 2.89 -26.86
N GLU A 324 -2.42 2.58 -25.56
CA GLU A 324 -3.53 1.94 -24.85
C GLU A 324 -4.15 2.80 -23.74
N GLN A 325 -3.87 4.12 -23.71
CA GLN A 325 -4.33 5.00 -22.63
C GLN A 325 -3.88 4.50 -21.24
N ILE A 326 -2.61 4.15 -21.09
CA ILE A 326 -2.02 3.75 -19.81
C ILE A 326 -1.30 4.96 -19.22
N SER A 327 -1.67 5.35 -18.01
CA SER A 327 -1.06 6.47 -17.30
C SER A 327 0.31 6.08 -16.73
N ILE A 328 1.32 6.94 -16.86
CA ILE A 328 2.64 6.75 -16.23
C ILE A 328 2.78 7.74 -15.07
N SER A 329 2.99 7.22 -13.86
CA SER A 329 3.24 8.02 -12.66
C SER A 329 4.72 7.99 -12.28
N LEU A 330 5.33 9.18 -12.17
CA LEU A 330 6.68 9.39 -11.64
C LEU A 330 6.60 9.97 -10.22
N PRO A 331 6.53 9.14 -9.17
CA PRO A 331 6.61 9.61 -7.80
C PRO A 331 8.05 10.05 -7.46
N SER A 332 8.18 10.77 -6.34
CA SER A 332 9.49 11.09 -5.74
C SER A 332 10.44 11.88 -6.66
N LEU A 333 9.90 12.86 -7.39
CA LEU A 333 10.68 13.73 -8.27
C LEU A 333 11.39 14.82 -7.48
N ARG A 334 12.65 15.07 -7.87
CA ARG A 334 13.50 16.09 -7.27
C ARG A 334 13.63 17.27 -8.23
N VAL A 335 13.94 18.44 -7.67
CA VAL A 335 14.26 19.62 -8.48
C VAL A 335 15.39 19.30 -9.46
N GLY A 336 15.20 19.69 -10.73
CA GLY A 336 16.20 19.53 -11.79
C GLY A 336 16.37 18.09 -12.31
N SER A 337 15.42 17.19 -12.03
CA SER A 337 15.56 15.77 -12.37
C SER A 337 14.74 15.31 -13.59
N LEU A 338 14.03 16.22 -14.26
CA LEU A 338 13.20 15.93 -15.42
C LEU A 338 13.55 16.88 -16.55
N SER A 339 13.65 16.34 -17.77
CA SER A 339 13.82 17.11 -18.99
C SER A 339 12.48 17.66 -19.50
N SER A 340 12.50 18.77 -20.24
CA SER A 340 11.30 19.38 -20.84
C SER A 340 10.47 18.40 -21.69
N PRO A 341 11.08 17.54 -22.54
CA PRO A 341 10.33 16.58 -23.35
C PRO A 341 9.53 15.56 -22.52
N ILE A 342 10.08 15.09 -21.40
CA ILE A 342 9.34 14.20 -20.49
C ILE A 342 8.13 14.92 -19.91
N MET A 343 8.29 16.17 -19.46
CA MET A 343 7.18 16.95 -18.92
C MET A 343 6.07 17.16 -19.96
N GLU A 344 6.42 17.51 -21.19
CA GLU A 344 5.47 17.65 -22.30
C GLU A 344 4.69 16.35 -22.52
N ARG A 345 5.39 15.20 -22.57
CA ARG A 345 4.80 13.87 -22.74
C ARG A 345 3.85 13.49 -21.62
N ILE A 346 4.25 13.64 -20.35
CA ILE A 346 3.40 13.37 -19.17
C ILE A 346 2.11 14.20 -19.22
N SER A 347 2.24 15.51 -19.54
CA SER A 347 1.10 16.44 -19.64
C SER A 347 0.06 16.01 -20.68
N SER A 348 0.48 15.16 -21.62
CA SER A 348 -0.26 14.75 -22.80
C SER A 348 -1.12 13.50 -22.58
N ILE A 349 -0.81 12.66 -21.58
CA ILE A 349 -1.61 11.48 -21.19
C ILE A 349 -2.61 11.88 -20.10
N ARG A 350 -2.10 12.43 -18.99
CA ARG A 350 -2.92 12.86 -17.85
C ARG A 350 -2.18 13.94 -17.05
N ARG A 351 -2.81 15.10 -16.88
CA ARG A 351 -2.27 16.19 -16.06
C ARG A 351 -2.56 15.93 -14.58
N THR A 352 -1.54 15.58 -13.80
CA THR A 352 -1.61 15.46 -12.33
C THR A 352 -1.08 16.74 -11.65
N GLY A 353 -1.28 16.91 -10.35
CA GLY A 353 -0.58 17.97 -9.60
C GLY A 353 0.90 17.62 -9.43
N ALA A 354 1.81 18.60 -9.54
CA ALA A 354 3.23 18.37 -9.32
C ALA A 354 3.58 18.50 -7.83
N THR A 355 4.38 17.57 -7.30
CA THR A 355 4.87 17.62 -5.92
C THR A 355 6.38 17.70 -5.94
N ILE A 356 6.93 18.70 -5.23
CA ILE A 356 8.37 18.94 -5.11
C ILE A 356 8.72 18.99 -3.62
N ALA A 357 9.85 18.40 -3.23
CA ALA A 357 10.28 18.38 -1.84
C ALA A 357 11.56 19.22 -1.64
N PRO A 358 11.44 20.54 -1.37
CA PRO A 358 12.57 21.35 -0.90
C PRO A 358 13.03 20.98 0.52
N GLU A 359 12.13 20.44 1.35
CA GLU A 359 12.30 20.06 2.76
C GLU A 359 12.59 21.21 3.73
N ALA A 360 13.27 22.27 3.30
CA ALA A 360 13.55 23.45 4.10
C ALA A 360 13.38 24.74 3.30
N GLY A 361 12.95 25.81 3.99
CA GLY A 361 12.66 27.11 3.39
C GLY A 361 13.91 27.87 2.93
N SER A 362 14.94 27.92 3.77
CA SER A 362 16.19 28.65 3.49
C SER A 362 17.23 27.76 2.79
N GLN A 363 18.15 28.37 2.03
CA GLN A 363 19.27 27.65 1.42
C GLN A 363 20.19 27.06 2.49
N ARG A 364 20.49 27.84 3.53
CA ARG A 364 21.30 27.40 4.67
C ARG A 364 20.77 26.10 5.28
N LEU A 365 19.46 26.03 5.58
CA LEU A 365 18.89 24.85 6.22
C LEU A 365 18.79 23.67 5.23
N ARG A 366 18.60 23.92 3.93
CA ARG A 366 18.76 22.89 2.88
C ARG A 366 20.18 22.32 2.84
N ASP A 367 21.20 23.13 3.08
CA ASP A 367 22.60 22.69 3.14
C ASP A 367 22.90 21.91 4.43
N VAL A 368 22.34 22.35 5.57
CA VAL A 368 22.41 21.65 6.86
C VAL A 368 21.87 20.23 6.75
N ILE A 369 20.71 20.04 6.13
CA ILE A 369 20.12 18.70 5.95
C ILE A 369 20.72 17.92 4.77
N ASN A 370 21.67 18.52 4.05
CA ASN A 370 22.27 18.01 2.82
C ASN A 370 21.21 17.65 1.76
N LYS A 371 20.20 18.52 1.59
CA LYS A 371 19.17 18.30 0.59
C LYS A 371 19.76 18.42 -0.79
N GLY A 372 20.73 19.31 -1.05
CA GLY A 372 21.37 19.48 -2.37
C GLY A 372 20.42 20.01 -3.44
N VAL A 373 19.54 20.94 -3.04
CA VAL A 373 18.60 21.65 -3.91
C VAL A 373 18.86 23.14 -3.71
N ASP A 374 19.19 23.81 -4.81
CA ASP A 374 19.36 25.26 -4.85
C ASP A 374 18.02 25.97 -5.11
N GLU A 375 17.89 27.21 -4.63
CA GLU A 375 16.68 28.01 -4.82
C GLU A 375 16.43 28.34 -6.30
N GLU A 376 17.45 28.75 -7.05
CA GLU A 376 17.30 29.16 -8.45
C GLU A 376 16.81 28.00 -9.30
N GLY A 377 17.45 26.83 -9.14
CA GLY A 377 17.04 25.60 -9.83
C GLY A 377 15.62 25.16 -9.47
N LEU A 378 15.16 25.39 -8.24
CA LEU A 378 13.78 25.10 -7.84
C LEU A 378 12.79 26.00 -8.58
N ILE A 379 13.07 27.31 -8.62
CA ILE A 379 12.21 28.27 -9.30
C ILE A 379 12.17 27.98 -10.81
N GLU A 380 13.31 27.67 -11.43
CA GLU A 380 13.37 27.29 -12.84
C GLU A 380 12.54 26.03 -13.14
N HIS A 381 12.68 24.97 -12.33
CA HIS A 381 11.91 23.75 -12.49
C HIS A 381 10.40 24.00 -12.35
N VAL A 382 9.99 24.86 -11.41
CA VAL A 382 8.59 25.27 -11.24
C VAL A 382 8.07 26.06 -12.44
N ARG A 383 8.87 26.97 -13.02
CA ARG A 383 8.49 27.68 -14.25
C ARG A 383 8.21 26.71 -15.38
N MET A 384 9.11 25.75 -15.58
CA MET A 384 8.97 24.71 -16.60
C MET A 384 7.68 23.89 -16.42
N LEU A 385 7.31 23.55 -15.18
CA LEU A 385 6.02 22.88 -14.91
C LEU A 385 4.82 23.74 -15.31
N PHE A 386 4.81 25.04 -14.95
CA PHE A 386 3.72 25.93 -15.31
C PHE A 386 3.62 26.15 -16.83
N ASP A 387 4.75 26.31 -17.51
CA ASP A 387 4.80 26.47 -18.96
C ASP A 387 4.29 25.23 -19.71
N ASN A 388 4.41 24.04 -19.11
CA ASN A 388 3.83 22.78 -19.61
C ASN A 388 2.38 22.53 -19.12
N GLY A 389 1.72 23.54 -18.56
CA GLY A 389 0.28 23.53 -18.32
C GLY A 389 -0.18 23.00 -16.95
N TRP A 390 0.73 22.76 -16.01
CA TRP A 390 0.36 22.53 -14.61
C TRP A 390 -0.32 23.77 -14.03
N GLN A 391 -1.28 23.57 -13.13
CA GLN A 391 -2.02 24.68 -12.51
C GLN A 391 -1.75 24.81 -11.00
N GLY A 392 -1.08 23.82 -10.40
CA GLY A 392 -0.71 23.88 -9.00
C GLY A 392 0.47 23.00 -8.66
N VAL A 393 1.19 23.42 -7.62
CA VAL A 393 2.39 22.77 -7.11
C VAL A 393 2.25 22.56 -5.61
N LYS A 394 2.56 21.36 -5.14
CA LYS A 394 2.66 21.03 -3.72
C LYS A 394 4.14 20.98 -3.32
N LEU A 395 4.51 21.69 -2.26
CA LEU A 395 5.87 21.75 -1.72
C LEU A 395 5.91 21.05 -0.35
N TYR A 396 6.86 20.13 -0.14
CA TYR A 396 7.10 19.50 1.15
C TYR A 396 8.18 20.21 1.96
N PHE A 397 7.86 20.49 3.22
CA PHE A 397 8.72 21.13 4.20
C PHE A 397 8.70 20.35 5.52
N MET A 398 9.82 20.41 6.23
CA MET A 398 9.92 20.01 7.62
C MET A 398 10.09 21.24 8.51
N ILE A 399 9.67 21.10 9.78
CA ILE A 399 9.96 22.05 10.86
C ILE A 399 10.54 21.31 12.05
N GLY A 400 11.32 22.00 12.87
CA GLY A 400 12.02 21.39 14.02
C GLY A 400 13.34 20.72 13.64
N LEU A 401 13.90 21.05 12.48
CA LEU A 401 15.22 20.55 12.06
C LEU A 401 16.34 21.11 12.96
N PRO A 402 17.47 20.40 13.10
CA PRO A 402 18.63 20.91 13.83
C PRO A 402 19.11 22.25 13.26
N THR A 403 19.43 23.20 14.15
CA THR A 403 19.83 24.59 13.82
C THR A 403 18.75 25.48 13.18
N GLU A 404 17.50 25.04 13.07
CA GLU A 404 16.41 25.85 12.50
C GLU A 404 16.08 27.08 13.37
N THR A 405 15.94 28.24 12.73
CA THR A 405 15.55 29.52 13.36
C THR A 405 14.22 30.04 12.80
N ASP A 406 13.66 31.08 13.42
CA ASP A 406 12.40 31.68 12.95
C ASP A 406 12.55 32.31 11.54
N GLU A 407 13.75 32.77 11.16
CA GLU A 407 14.04 33.23 9.79
C GLU A 407 13.91 32.11 8.75
N ASP A 408 14.17 30.85 9.12
CA ASP A 408 13.95 29.71 8.23
C ASP A 408 12.46 29.42 8.02
N LEU A 409 11.62 29.70 9.02
CA LEU A 409 10.16 29.62 8.90
C LEU A 409 9.63 30.69 7.95
N ASP A 410 10.13 31.92 8.08
CA ASP A 410 9.86 32.99 7.10
C ASP A 410 10.28 32.57 5.69
N ALA A 411 11.43 31.91 5.56
CA ALA A 411 11.93 31.44 4.28
C ALA A 411 11.00 30.40 3.62
N ILE A 412 10.24 29.59 4.38
CA ILE A 412 9.22 28.68 3.82
C ILE A 412 8.13 29.48 3.09
N VAL A 413 7.62 30.53 3.74
CA VAL A 413 6.57 31.39 3.18
C VAL A 413 7.10 32.13 1.96
N ASN A 414 8.29 32.72 2.07
CA ASN A 414 8.96 33.45 1.01
C ASN A 414 9.21 32.56 -0.22
N LEU A 415 9.65 31.31 -0.03
CA LEU A 415 9.84 30.37 -1.13
C LEU A 415 8.53 30.05 -1.82
N CYS A 416 7.44 29.83 -1.07
CA CYS A 416 6.11 29.61 -1.66
C CYS A 416 5.62 30.83 -2.46
N LEU A 417 5.92 32.05 -2.01
CA LEU A 417 5.63 33.27 -2.75
C LEU A 417 6.44 33.36 -4.04
N LYS A 418 7.75 33.07 -4.01
CA LYS A 418 8.59 33.02 -5.21
C LYS A 418 8.08 31.98 -6.22
N VAL A 419 7.67 30.80 -5.75
CA VAL A 419 7.05 29.74 -6.57
C VAL A 419 5.74 30.21 -7.19
N ARG A 420 4.88 30.90 -6.42
CA ARG A 420 3.64 31.50 -6.93
C ARG A 420 3.95 32.53 -8.03
N ASP A 421 4.93 33.39 -7.78
CA ASP A 421 5.28 34.50 -8.68
C ASP A 421 6.05 34.05 -9.92
N ALA A 422 6.58 32.82 -9.90
CA ALA A 422 7.14 32.15 -11.06
C ALA A 422 6.09 31.75 -12.12
N ALA A 423 4.81 31.65 -11.73
CA ALA A 423 3.74 31.26 -12.65
C ALA A 423 3.41 32.38 -13.66
N GLY A 424 3.29 32.02 -14.95
CA GLY A 424 2.88 32.94 -15.99
C GLY A 424 1.44 33.44 -15.83
N ARG A 425 1.15 34.63 -16.37
CA ARG A 425 -0.20 35.26 -16.32
C ARG A 425 -1.31 34.39 -16.95
N HIS A 426 -0.96 33.40 -17.74
CA HIS A 426 -1.87 32.47 -18.41
C HIS A 426 -2.48 31.42 -17.47
N ILE A 427 -1.91 31.20 -16.27
CA ILE A 427 -2.40 30.22 -15.29
C ILE A 427 -3.58 30.81 -14.49
N LYS A 428 -4.80 30.49 -14.93
CA LYS A 428 -6.04 31.04 -14.33
C LYS A 428 -6.35 30.48 -12.94
N ARG A 429 -5.96 29.25 -12.64
CA ARG A 429 -6.28 28.53 -11.38
C ARG A 429 -5.01 28.17 -10.59
N LEU A 430 -4.11 29.14 -10.44
CA LEU A 430 -2.86 28.95 -9.70
C LEU A 430 -3.11 28.64 -8.21
N GLN A 431 -2.55 27.52 -7.74
CA GLN A 431 -2.53 27.16 -6.33
C GLN A 431 -1.16 26.57 -5.95
N VAL A 432 -0.51 27.16 -4.95
CA VAL A 432 0.67 26.57 -4.30
C VAL A 432 0.25 26.04 -2.92
N THR A 433 0.66 24.83 -2.58
CA THR A 433 0.37 24.20 -1.29
C THR A 433 1.65 23.81 -0.58
N ALA A 434 1.94 24.42 0.56
CA ALA A 434 2.96 23.94 1.48
C ALA A 434 2.36 22.80 2.33
N ALA A 435 3.00 21.64 2.33
CA ALA A 435 2.71 20.56 3.26
C ALA A 435 3.89 20.45 4.25
N VAL A 436 3.62 20.78 5.51
CA VAL A 436 4.61 20.96 6.57
C VAL A 436 4.52 19.81 7.56
N SER A 437 5.63 19.11 7.83
CA SER A 437 5.65 18.00 8.79
C SER A 437 6.70 18.27 9.88
N PRO A 438 6.40 18.05 11.16
CA PRO A 438 7.45 18.15 12.18
C PRO A 438 8.50 17.05 11.99
N PHE A 439 9.76 17.36 12.27
CA PHE A 439 10.88 16.44 12.09
C PHE A 439 10.88 15.33 13.16
N VAL A 440 11.08 14.09 12.73
CA VAL A 440 11.34 12.93 13.61
C VAL A 440 12.78 12.48 13.39
N PRO A 441 13.67 12.57 14.38
CA PRO A 441 15.01 12.04 14.23
C PRO A 441 14.97 10.51 14.30
N LYS A 442 15.38 9.88 13.19
CA LYS A 442 15.32 8.42 12.98
C LYS A 442 16.67 7.74 13.28
N PRO A 443 16.65 6.46 13.70
CA PRO A 443 17.86 5.67 13.92
C PRO A 443 18.68 5.52 12.64
N HIS A 444 19.99 5.31 12.77
CA HIS A 444 20.95 5.21 11.67
C HIS A 444 21.04 6.45 10.75
N THR A 445 20.65 7.62 11.27
CA THR A 445 20.82 8.89 10.57
C THR A 445 21.86 9.76 11.28
N PRO A 446 22.53 10.69 10.58
CA PRO A 446 23.37 11.70 11.24
C PRO A 446 22.66 12.52 12.32
N PHE A 447 21.33 12.63 12.28
CA PHE A 447 20.52 13.31 13.29
C PHE A 447 19.96 12.39 14.39
N GLN A 448 20.37 11.12 14.46
CA GLN A 448 19.87 10.19 15.48
C GLN A 448 20.15 10.63 16.93
N TRP A 449 21.15 11.51 17.14
CA TRP A 449 21.51 12.06 18.46
C TRP A 449 20.80 13.36 18.80
N GLU A 450 20.22 14.04 17.80
CA GLU A 450 19.51 15.30 18.01
C GLU A 450 18.14 15.04 18.67
N PRO A 451 17.63 15.97 19.49
CA PRO A 451 16.30 15.84 20.07
C PRO A 451 15.21 16.07 19.02
N GLN A 452 14.02 15.58 19.29
CA GLN A 452 12.80 16.10 18.66
C GLN A 452 12.35 17.34 19.45
N ILE A 453 11.88 18.38 18.75
CA ILE A 453 11.34 19.56 19.42
C ILE A 453 10.05 19.23 20.19
N SER A 454 9.78 19.97 21.26
CA SER A 454 8.61 19.74 22.12
C SER A 454 7.29 20.03 21.41
N PHE A 455 6.19 19.49 21.94
CA PHE A 455 4.84 19.78 21.46
C PHE A 455 4.54 21.27 21.37
N ASP A 456 4.84 22.02 22.43
CA ASP A 456 4.60 23.47 22.49
C ASP A 456 5.33 24.21 21.36
N GLU A 457 6.57 23.79 21.06
CA GLU A 457 7.36 24.38 19.99
C GLU A 457 6.81 24.01 18.60
N ILE A 458 6.35 22.77 18.40
CA ILE A 458 5.68 22.36 17.16
C ILE A 458 4.45 23.24 16.91
N TYR A 459 3.56 23.38 17.92
CA TYR A 459 2.37 24.22 17.78
C TYR A 459 2.69 25.70 17.60
N ARG A 460 3.72 26.23 18.28
CA ARG A 460 4.19 27.60 18.08
C ARG A 460 4.57 27.83 16.63
N ARG A 461 5.41 26.96 16.04
CA ARG A 461 5.88 27.07 14.64
C ARG A 461 4.73 26.91 13.64
N ILE A 462 3.84 25.93 13.83
CA ILE A 462 2.66 25.75 12.97
C ILE A 462 1.73 26.96 13.06
N GLY A 463 1.47 27.47 14.27
CA GLY A 463 0.66 28.66 14.50
C GLY A 463 1.23 29.89 13.79
N TYR A 464 2.54 30.10 13.94
CA TYR A 464 3.29 31.15 13.27
C TYR A 464 3.15 31.07 11.74
N LEU A 465 3.46 29.91 11.14
CA LEU A 465 3.35 29.72 9.69
C LEU A 465 1.91 29.95 9.22
N ARG A 466 0.92 29.40 9.92
CA ARG A 466 -0.50 29.58 9.57
C ARG A 466 -0.88 31.06 9.49
N ASP A 467 -0.39 31.87 10.42
CA ASP A 467 -0.70 33.30 10.45
C ASP A 467 0.05 34.10 9.37
N GLN A 468 1.23 33.66 8.94
CA GLN A 468 1.90 34.20 7.76
C GLN A 468 1.18 33.82 6.46
N PHE A 469 0.83 32.55 6.26
CA PHE A 469 0.15 32.07 5.05
C PHE A 469 -1.22 32.72 4.81
N LYS A 470 -1.98 33.01 5.88
CA LYS A 470 -3.29 33.70 5.78
C LYS A 470 -3.23 35.07 5.10
N ARG A 471 -2.07 35.74 5.11
CA ARG A 471 -1.87 37.09 4.55
C ARG A 471 -1.82 37.09 3.02
N HIS A 472 -1.69 35.93 2.39
CA HIS A 472 -1.40 35.81 0.97
C HIS A 472 -2.44 34.97 0.24
N LYS A 473 -2.83 35.43 -0.96
CA LYS A 473 -3.70 34.66 -1.87
C LYS A 473 -2.88 33.65 -2.67
N ARG A 474 -3.53 32.56 -3.09
CA ARG A 474 -3.00 31.52 -3.99
C ARG A 474 -1.86 30.66 -3.42
N ILE A 475 -1.49 30.89 -2.17
CA ILE A 475 -0.70 29.94 -1.38
C ILE A 475 -1.57 29.42 -0.23
N ASN A 476 -1.43 28.16 0.14
CA ASN A 476 -2.06 27.59 1.33
C ASN A 476 -1.08 26.64 2.04
N MET A 477 -1.39 26.32 3.29
CA MET A 477 -0.62 25.39 4.09
C MET A 477 -1.50 24.24 4.56
N ARG A 478 -0.93 23.03 4.57
CA ARG A 478 -1.40 21.85 5.29
C ARG A 478 -0.27 21.40 6.20
N PHE A 479 -0.59 20.78 7.32
CA PHE A 479 0.43 20.24 8.21
C PHE A 479 0.07 18.83 8.66
N HIS A 480 1.09 18.06 9.01
CA HIS A 480 0.95 16.74 9.61
C HIS A 480 0.56 16.86 11.09
N GLU A 481 -0.24 15.93 11.61
CA GLU A 481 -0.73 15.98 12.99
C GLU A 481 0.46 15.88 13.99
N PRO A 482 0.68 16.90 14.84
CA PRO A 482 1.77 16.90 15.82
C PRO A 482 1.79 15.69 16.75
N GLU A 483 0.59 15.25 17.16
CA GLU A 483 0.36 14.09 18.04
C GLU A 483 0.92 12.82 17.43
N MET A 484 0.66 12.60 16.13
CA MET A 484 1.13 11.45 15.39
C MET A 484 2.66 11.45 15.28
N THR A 485 3.23 12.61 14.94
CA THR A 485 4.68 12.82 14.80
C THR A 485 5.44 12.62 16.12
N SER A 486 4.84 13.03 17.24
CA SER A 486 5.44 12.85 18.56
C SER A 486 5.44 11.38 19.00
N LEU A 487 4.33 10.67 18.81
CA LEU A 487 4.23 9.24 19.10
C LEU A 487 5.22 8.43 18.25
N GLU A 488 5.33 8.78 16.96
CA GLU A 488 6.34 8.22 16.06
C GLU A 488 7.75 8.47 16.61
N GLY A 489 8.05 9.67 17.10
CA GLY A 489 9.35 10.01 17.69
C GLY A 489 9.72 9.17 18.91
N VAL A 490 8.77 8.92 19.81
CA VAL A 490 8.97 8.05 20.98
C VAL A 490 9.36 6.64 20.55
N PHE A 491 8.58 6.01 19.67
CA PHE A 491 8.86 4.63 19.25
C PHE A 491 10.08 4.53 18.32
N SER A 492 10.28 5.47 17.41
CA SER A 492 11.44 5.48 16.51
C SER A 492 12.76 5.49 17.27
N ARG A 493 12.77 6.13 18.43
CA ARG A 493 13.95 6.31 19.29
C ARG A 493 13.89 5.39 20.52
N GLY A 494 12.86 4.55 20.63
CA GLY A 494 12.56 3.76 21.80
C GLY A 494 13.55 2.64 22.09
N ASP A 495 13.53 2.14 23.32
CA ASP A 495 14.19 0.89 23.70
C ASP A 495 13.18 -0.17 24.15
N ARG A 496 13.68 -1.33 24.59
CA ARG A 496 12.87 -2.51 24.94
C ARG A 496 11.82 -2.27 26.02
N ARG A 497 11.97 -1.23 26.84
CA ARG A 497 10.98 -0.89 27.88
C ARG A 497 9.66 -0.43 27.27
N LEU A 498 9.67 0.12 26.06
CA LEU A 498 8.43 0.53 25.38
C LEU A 498 7.54 -0.63 24.95
N ALA A 499 8.02 -1.88 24.96
CA ALA A 499 7.15 -3.03 24.70
C ALA A 499 5.98 -3.10 25.69
N GLU A 500 6.23 -2.81 26.98
CA GLU A 500 5.18 -2.73 28.00
C GLU A 500 4.16 -1.62 27.69
N VAL A 501 4.62 -0.50 27.11
CA VAL A 501 3.75 0.60 26.69
C VAL A 501 2.86 0.20 25.52
N VAL A 502 3.41 -0.50 24.52
CA VAL A 502 2.63 -1.01 23.37
C VAL A 502 1.52 -1.95 23.84
N GLU A 503 1.85 -2.91 24.70
CA GLU A 503 0.90 -3.90 25.23
C GLU A 503 -0.22 -3.24 26.04
N ARG A 504 0.13 -2.32 26.96
CA ARG A 504 -0.85 -1.59 27.77
C ARG A 504 -1.70 -0.64 26.95
N ALA A 505 -1.12 0.11 26.02
CA ALA A 505 -1.86 1.00 25.15
C ALA A 505 -2.88 0.23 24.29
N TYR A 506 -2.49 -0.93 23.77
CA TYR A 506 -3.40 -1.85 23.09
C TYR A 506 -4.56 -2.29 24.00
N SER A 507 -4.28 -2.72 25.24
CA SER A 507 -5.32 -3.11 26.22
C SER A 507 -6.30 -1.98 26.55
N LYS A 508 -5.85 -0.73 26.42
CA LYS A 508 -6.64 0.50 26.59
C LYS A 508 -7.36 0.95 25.30
N GLY A 509 -7.31 0.15 24.24
CA GLY A 509 -8.04 0.37 22.98
C GLY A 509 -7.32 1.22 21.94
N ALA A 510 -5.99 1.39 22.02
CA ALA A 510 -5.23 2.08 20.99
C ALA A 510 -5.08 1.22 19.72
N LEU A 511 -5.72 1.63 18.63
CA LEU A 511 -5.68 0.94 17.33
C LEU A 511 -5.65 1.96 16.19
N PHE A 512 -5.06 1.57 15.06
CA PHE A 512 -4.96 2.39 13.85
C PHE A 512 -4.34 3.78 14.11
N SER A 513 -3.26 3.85 14.88
CA SER A 513 -2.65 5.13 15.29
C SER A 513 -1.99 5.92 14.16
N SER A 514 -1.84 5.34 12.97
CA SER A 514 -1.46 6.03 11.72
C SER A 514 -2.64 6.76 11.06
N TRP A 515 -3.87 6.59 11.54
CA TRP A 515 -5.07 7.18 10.97
C TRP A 515 -5.54 8.37 11.82
N LYS A 516 -5.68 9.53 11.18
CA LYS A 516 -6.06 10.78 11.86
C LYS A 516 -7.34 10.65 12.70
N ASP A 517 -8.34 9.94 12.20
CA ASP A 517 -9.63 9.80 12.87
C ASP A 517 -9.63 8.75 14.00
N HIS A 518 -8.52 8.02 14.18
CA HIS A 518 -8.36 6.96 15.18
C HIS A 518 -7.27 7.23 16.22
N LEU A 519 -6.33 8.13 15.95
CA LEU A 519 -5.23 8.43 16.86
C LEU A 519 -5.74 8.95 18.21
N LYS A 520 -5.33 8.25 19.29
CA LYS A 520 -5.55 8.64 20.68
C LYS A 520 -4.22 8.54 21.43
N LEU A 521 -3.77 9.63 22.05
CA LEU A 521 -2.51 9.64 22.80
C LEU A 521 -2.67 9.20 24.25
N GLU A 522 -3.87 9.37 24.80
CA GLU A 522 -4.20 9.09 26.20
C GLU A 522 -3.85 7.64 26.58
N PRO A 523 -4.20 6.59 25.80
CA PRO A 523 -3.79 5.22 26.10
C PRO A 523 -2.28 5.03 26.23
N TYR A 524 -1.50 5.71 25.39
CA TYR A 524 -0.04 5.63 25.41
C TYR A 524 0.55 6.38 26.60
N LYS A 525 0.06 7.58 26.91
CA LYS A 525 0.52 8.37 28.04
C LYS A 525 0.26 7.64 29.36
N GLU A 526 -0.96 7.12 29.56
CA GLU A 526 -1.28 6.31 30.73
C GLU A 526 -0.39 5.07 30.83
N ALA A 527 -0.18 4.37 29.71
CA ALA A 527 0.69 3.20 29.68
C ALA A 527 2.15 3.53 30.04
N MET A 528 2.67 4.69 29.62
CA MET A 528 3.99 5.18 30.01
C MET A 528 4.05 5.49 31.51
N ASP A 529 3.06 6.22 32.04
CA ASP A 529 2.98 6.56 33.47
C ASP A 529 2.94 5.30 34.34
N GLU A 530 2.10 4.31 33.98
CA GLU A 530 2.01 3.02 34.66
C GLU A 530 3.33 2.22 34.57
N ALA A 531 4.12 2.41 33.51
CA ALA A 531 5.42 1.76 33.33
C ALA A 531 6.56 2.53 34.02
N GLY A 532 6.27 3.68 34.64
CA GLY A 532 7.27 4.55 35.24
C GLY A 532 8.22 5.18 34.21
N LEU A 533 7.75 5.37 32.97
CA LEU A 533 8.51 5.94 31.86
C LEU A 533 8.05 7.36 31.56
N SER A 534 8.97 8.21 31.11
CA SER A 534 8.64 9.58 30.69
C SER A 534 8.74 9.73 29.17
N TRP A 535 7.82 10.48 28.58
CA TRP A 535 7.82 10.80 27.16
C TRP A 535 9.14 11.48 26.72
N ASP A 536 9.59 12.45 27.51
CA ASP A 536 10.80 13.25 27.23
C ASP A 536 12.09 12.42 27.22
N GLU A 537 12.10 11.28 27.92
CA GLU A 537 13.24 10.36 27.95
C GLU A 537 13.59 9.85 26.55
N PHE A 538 12.58 9.61 25.70
CA PHE A 538 12.77 9.00 24.39
C PHE A 538 13.01 10.03 23.28
N VAL A 539 12.45 11.24 23.43
CA VAL A 539 12.56 12.31 22.43
C VAL A 539 13.69 13.32 22.69
N GLY A 540 14.28 13.31 23.90
CA GLY A 540 15.39 14.17 24.30
C GLY A 540 16.72 13.90 23.57
N PRO A 541 17.74 14.76 23.77
CA PRO A 541 19.05 14.62 23.13
C PRO A 541 19.79 13.37 23.64
N ARG A 542 20.67 12.80 22.80
CA ARG A 542 21.47 11.61 23.16
C ARG A 542 22.96 11.92 23.11
N ASP A 543 23.70 11.30 24.02
CA ASP A 543 25.17 11.34 24.01
C ASP A 543 25.73 10.58 22.80
N PRO A 544 26.52 11.22 21.92
CA PRO A 544 27.23 10.54 20.85
C PRO A 544 28.08 9.35 21.27
N GLU A 545 28.63 9.36 22.48
CA GLU A 545 29.49 8.29 23.00
C GLU A 545 28.70 7.19 23.75
N GLY A 546 27.47 7.50 24.16
CA GLY A 546 26.59 6.55 24.83
C GLY A 546 26.05 5.46 23.91
N PRO A 547 25.56 4.34 24.48
CA PRO A 547 24.94 3.28 23.71
C PRO A 547 23.57 3.71 23.17
N LEU A 548 23.24 3.25 21.98
CA LEU A 548 21.91 3.39 21.37
C LEU A 548 21.16 2.05 21.38
N PRO A 549 19.83 2.05 21.49
CA PRO A 549 19.02 0.81 21.50
C PRO A 549 19.26 -0.09 20.28
N TRP A 550 19.57 0.51 19.13
CA TRP A 550 19.80 -0.16 17.85
C TRP A 550 21.29 -0.38 17.52
N ASP A 551 22.24 -0.17 18.44
CA ASP A 551 23.68 -0.30 18.13
C ASP A 551 24.08 -1.72 17.67
N HIS A 552 23.34 -2.73 18.12
CA HIS A 552 23.54 -4.13 17.71
C HIS A 552 22.95 -4.44 16.32
N LEU A 553 22.18 -3.53 15.71
CA LEU A 553 21.52 -3.70 14.41
C LEU A 553 22.29 -2.91 13.33
N SER A 554 23.18 -3.55 12.59
CA SER A 554 24.04 -2.87 11.61
C SER A 554 23.36 -2.73 10.24
N CYS A 555 23.16 -1.48 9.81
CA CYS A 555 22.82 -1.16 8.42
C CYS A 555 24.05 -1.04 7.49
N GLY A 556 25.25 -1.34 8.00
CA GLY A 556 26.54 -1.24 7.31
C GLY A 556 27.19 0.15 7.35
N LEU A 557 26.58 1.13 8.00
CA LEU A 557 27.18 2.46 8.17
C LEU A 557 28.04 2.52 9.42
N THR A 558 29.23 3.11 9.32
CA THR A 558 30.07 3.34 10.51
C THR A 558 29.55 4.51 11.35
N LYS A 559 29.66 4.38 12.68
CA LYS A 559 29.38 5.48 13.62
C LYS A 559 30.20 6.73 13.28
N GLN A 560 31.47 6.55 12.89
CA GLN A 560 32.36 7.64 12.48
C GLN A 560 31.83 8.41 11.26
N PHE A 561 31.29 7.73 10.25
CA PHE A 561 30.67 8.38 9.10
C PHE A 561 29.46 9.23 9.51
N LEU A 562 28.58 8.69 10.35
CA LEU A 562 27.38 9.40 10.83
C LEU A 562 27.74 10.65 11.64
N LEU A 563 28.71 10.56 12.56
CA LEU A 563 29.19 11.70 13.34
C LEU A 563 29.84 12.77 12.45
N LYS A 564 30.63 12.37 11.47
CA LYS A 564 31.24 13.31 10.51
C LYS A 564 30.19 14.05 9.68
N GLU A 565 29.12 13.37 9.26
CA GLU A 565 28.01 14.04 8.57
C GLU A 565 27.21 14.94 9.50
N ARG A 566 27.08 14.60 10.78
CA ARG A 566 26.49 15.47 11.81
C ARG A 566 27.31 16.76 11.98
N ASP A 567 28.64 16.66 12.11
CA ASP A 567 29.51 17.84 12.22
C ASP A 567 29.44 18.74 10.97
N ARG A 568 29.33 18.13 9.80
CA ARG A 568 29.09 18.86 8.54
C ARG A 568 27.74 19.57 8.54
N ALA A 569 26.68 18.94 9.05
CA ALA A 569 25.39 19.61 9.22
C ALA A 569 25.51 20.84 10.13
N LEU A 570 26.10 20.68 11.31
CA LEU A 570 26.25 21.78 12.28
C LEU A 570 27.11 22.93 11.74
N SER A 571 28.02 22.65 10.80
CA SER A 571 28.85 23.65 10.12
C SER A 571 28.29 24.11 8.75
N GLY A 572 27.10 23.67 8.34
CA GLY A 572 26.48 24.03 7.06
C GLY A 572 27.21 23.50 5.81
N LYS A 573 28.11 22.51 5.97
CA LYS A 573 28.90 21.95 4.87
C LYS A 573 28.11 20.87 4.12
N ILE A 574 28.08 20.97 2.81
CA ILE A 574 27.44 19.98 1.94
C ILE A 574 28.34 18.76 1.71
N THR A 575 27.71 17.61 1.43
CA THR A 575 28.36 16.37 1.02
C THR A 575 27.81 15.97 -0.35
N SER A 576 28.72 15.87 -1.32
CA SER A 576 28.43 15.44 -2.69
C SER A 576 27.98 13.99 -2.77
N ASP A 577 27.17 13.67 -3.78
CA ASP A 577 26.69 12.31 -4.05
C ASP A 577 27.82 11.41 -4.56
N CYS A 578 28.07 10.30 -3.87
CA CYS A 578 29.16 9.38 -4.19
C CYS A 578 28.92 8.51 -5.43
N ARG A 579 27.78 8.63 -6.11
CA ARG A 579 27.57 8.00 -7.43
C ARG A 579 28.44 8.61 -8.52
N TYR A 580 28.60 9.93 -8.46
CA TYR A 580 29.28 10.72 -9.49
C TYR A 580 30.48 11.50 -8.94
N ALA A 581 30.59 11.61 -7.61
CA ALA A 581 31.72 12.23 -6.92
C ALA A 581 32.52 11.20 -6.12
N ALA A 582 33.64 11.64 -5.55
CA ALA A 582 34.52 10.79 -4.75
C ALA A 582 33.78 10.09 -3.58
N CYS A 583 34.16 8.85 -3.33
CA CYS A 583 33.63 8.04 -2.23
C CYS A 583 33.88 8.72 -0.87
N ARG A 584 32.92 8.60 0.05
CA ARG A 584 33.02 9.13 1.42
C ARG A 584 33.32 8.07 2.48
N ASN A 585 33.62 6.85 2.03
CA ASN A 585 33.91 5.68 2.86
C ASN A 585 32.89 5.50 4.01
N CYS A 586 31.62 5.34 3.64
CA CYS A 586 30.55 5.22 4.63
C CYS A 586 30.53 3.87 5.38
N GLY A 587 31.26 2.87 4.88
CA GLY A 587 31.39 1.52 5.45
C GLY A 587 30.52 0.45 4.80
N VAL A 588 29.60 0.79 3.89
CA VAL A 588 28.59 -0.17 3.40
C VAL A 588 29.09 -1.06 2.27
N CYS A 589 29.90 -0.53 1.35
CA CYS A 589 30.21 -1.18 0.08
C CYS A 589 31.71 -1.16 -0.21
N GLU A 590 32.15 -2.02 -1.13
CA GLU A 590 33.56 -2.22 -1.50
C GLU A 590 34.03 -1.29 -2.64
N PHE A 591 33.21 -0.30 -2.96
CA PHE A 591 33.52 0.69 -4.00
C PHE A 591 34.83 1.42 -3.71
N ASP A 592 35.64 1.62 -4.75
CA ASP A 592 36.96 2.29 -4.67
C ASP A 592 37.97 1.55 -3.76
N GLY A 593 37.86 0.23 -3.66
CA GLY A 593 38.79 -0.62 -2.90
C GLY A 593 38.64 -0.53 -1.39
N HIS A 594 37.56 0.06 -0.90
CA HIS A 594 37.23 0.07 0.53
C HIS A 594 36.73 -1.30 1.02
N THR A 595 36.80 -1.52 2.33
CA THR A 595 36.26 -2.73 2.96
C THR A 595 34.84 -2.47 3.46
N SER A 596 33.91 -3.36 3.15
CA SER A 596 32.55 -3.32 3.71
C SER A 596 32.52 -3.80 5.16
N THR A 597 31.67 -3.18 5.97
CA THR A 597 31.32 -3.64 7.32
C THR A 597 30.25 -4.74 7.31
N LEU A 598 29.73 -5.10 6.13
CA LEU A 598 28.88 -6.28 5.93
C LEU A 598 29.78 -7.50 5.64
N GLU A 599 30.65 -7.82 6.60
CA GLU A 599 31.78 -8.75 6.44
C GLU A 599 31.35 -10.17 6.08
N LYS A 600 30.22 -10.64 6.61
CA LYS A 600 29.74 -12.00 6.30
C LYS A 600 29.33 -12.11 4.84
N GLN A 601 28.60 -11.11 4.35
CA GLN A 601 28.04 -11.14 2.99
C GLN A 601 29.04 -10.71 1.92
N ALA A 602 29.97 -9.80 2.22
CA ALA A 602 31.00 -9.35 1.27
C ALA A 602 31.95 -10.48 0.81
N LYS A 603 31.96 -11.62 1.51
CA LYS A 603 32.71 -12.82 1.08
C LYS A 603 32.14 -13.49 -0.17
N GLU A 604 30.83 -13.35 -0.39
CA GLU A 604 30.09 -14.05 -1.44
C GLU A 604 29.40 -13.10 -2.42
N LYS A 605 29.10 -11.87 -1.98
CA LYS A 605 28.41 -10.84 -2.74
C LYS A 605 29.33 -9.69 -3.09
N GLU A 606 29.18 -9.13 -4.29
CA GLU A 606 29.92 -7.95 -4.71
C GLU A 606 29.11 -6.69 -4.36
N ILE A 607 29.27 -6.21 -3.13
CA ILE A 607 28.45 -5.12 -2.57
C ILE A 607 29.02 -3.78 -3.06
N ARG A 608 28.42 -3.22 -4.10
CA ARG A 608 28.78 -1.90 -4.67
C ARG A 608 27.60 -1.18 -5.31
N PRO A 609 27.71 0.14 -5.58
CA PRO A 609 26.77 0.81 -6.44
C PRO A 609 26.70 0.14 -7.82
N ARG A 610 25.50 -0.16 -8.30
CA ARG A 610 25.24 -0.69 -9.65
C ARG A 610 24.32 0.27 -10.38
N MET A 611 24.90 1.09 -11.25
CA MET A 611 24.19 2.06 -12.09
C MET A 611 24.21 1.56 -13.54
N ILE A 612 23.19 1.87 -14.35
CA ILE A 612 23.20 1.55 -15.78
C ILE A 612 24.25 2.40 -16.50
N PHE A 613 24.21 3.72 -16.27
CA PHE A 613 25.14 4.68 -16.86
C PHE A 613 26.03 5.31 -15.80
N SER A 614 27.26 5.64 -16.19
CA SER A 614 28.22 6.36 -15.34
C SER A 614 27.82 7.81 -15.08
N GLU A 615 26.96 8.36 -15.94
CA GLU A 615 26.38 9.69 -15.84
C GLU A 615 24.88 9.62 -16.14
N ARG A 616 24.17 10.71 -15.89
CA ARG A 616 22.71 10.83 -16.10
C ARG A 616 22.40 11.13 -17.56
N ASP A 617 21.47 10.38 -18.18
CA ASP A 617 21.07 10.60 -19.58
C ASP A 617 20.18 11.84 -19.80
N GLN A 618 19.64 12.41 -18.72
CA GLN A 618 18.78 13.59 -18.72
C GLN A 618 19.47 14.89 -19.18
N GLU A 619 20.81 14.89 -19.22
CA GLU A 619 21.63 16.04 -19.62
C GLU A 619 22.14 15.93 -21.07
N SER A 620 21.80 14.84 -21.78
CA SER A 620 22.28 14.52 -23.13
C SER A 620 21.27 14.82 -24.25
N GLU A 621 21.72 14.71 -25.52
CA GLU A 621 20.86 14.87 -26.68
C GLU A 621 19.78 13.78 -26.69
N GLN A 622 18.53 14.22 -26.78
CA GLN A 622 17.37 13.38 -26.52
C GLN A 622 17.09 12.41 -27.68
N PRO A 623 16.71 11.16 -27.40
CA PRO A 623 16.34 10.23 -28.47
C PRO A 623 15.11 10.75 -29.24
N PRO A 624 15.05 10.55 -30.57
CA PRO A 624 13.89 10.95 -31.37
C PRO A 624 12.64 10.18 -30.93
N TYR A 625 11.48 10.82 -30.99
CA TYR A 625 10.23 10.24 -30.50
C TYR A 625 9.03 10.57 -31.39
N SER A 626 7.99 9.71 -31.38
CA SER A 626 6.77 9.93 -32.16
C SER A 626 5.79 10.87 -31.44
N VAL A 627 5.20 11.80 -32.19
CA VAL A 627 4.17 12.76 -31.72
C VAL A 627 2.75 12.27 -32.06
N GLU A 628 2.61 11.28 -32.94
CA GLU A 628 1.29 10.82 -33.38
C GLU A 628 0.56 10.08 -32.27
N LYS A 629 -0.60 10.60 -31.89
CA LYS A 629 -1.49 9.97 -30.92
C LYS A 629 -2.55 9.15 -31.64
N PRO A 630 -2.79 7.88 -31.25
CA PRO A 630 -3.93 7.15 -31.77
C PRO A 630 -5.24 7.83 -31.36
N ASP A 631 -6.21 7.89 -32.27
CA ASP A 631 -7.56 8.33 -31.93
C ASP A 631 -8.29 7.23 -31.14
N LEU A 632 -8.24 7.36 -29.82
CA LEU A 632 -8.86 6.42 -28.89
C LEU A 632 -10.39 6.59 -28.79
N THR A 633 -10.96 7.60 -29.45
CA THR A 633 -12.40 7.91 -29.38
C THR A 633 -13.23 7.13 -30.41
N VAL A 634 -12.56 6.53 -31.39
CA VAL A 634 -13.13 5.69 -32.46
C VAL A 634 -14.06 4.63 -31.87
N ARG A 635 -15.22 4.46 -32.50
CA ARG A 635 -16.23 3.45 -32.14
C ARG A 635 -16.41 2.50 -33.32
N GLY A 636 -15.69 1.38 -33.30
CA GLY A 636 -15.79 0.33 -34.32
C GLY A 636 -16.99 -0.59 -34.10
N SER A 637 -17.28 -0.92 -32.84
CA SER A 637 -18.40 -1.81 -32.48
C SER A 637 -18.98 -1.52 -31.10
N HIS A 638 -20.18 -2.03 -30.82
CA HIS A 638 -20.90 -1.88 -29.56
C HIS A 638 -21.58 -3.21 -29.20
N PHE A 639 -21.34 -3.71 -27.99
CA PHE A 639 -21.84 -5.01 -27.54
C PHE A 639 -22.45 -4.93 -26.16
N ARG A 640 -23.45 -5.76 -25.91
CA ARG A 640 -23.89 -6.18 -24.58
C ARG A 640 -23.27 -7.53 -24.26
N ILE A 641 -22.45 -7.59 -23.23
CA ILE A 641 -21.85 -8.84 -22.74
C ILE A 641 -22.61 -9.26 -21.50
N TRP A 642 -23.15 -10.47 -21.54
CA TRP A 642 -23.85 -11.09 -20.43
C TRP A 642 -22.87 -11.89 -19.59
N TYR A 643 -23.03 -11.87 -18.27
CA TYR A 643 -22.13 -12.55 -17.35
C TYR A 643 -22.83 -13.01 -16.08
N GLU A 644 -22.23 -14.02 -15.45
CA GLU A 644 -22.57 -14.46 -14.11
C GLU A 644 -21.76 -13.69 -13.07
N LYS A 645 -22.32 -13.49 -11.88
CA LYS A 645 -21.69 -12.93 -10.69
C LYS A 645 -22.04 -13.82 -9.52
N ASN A 646 -21.24 -14.86 -9.31
CA ASN A 646 -21.51 -15.95 -8.34
C ASN A 646 -20.34 -16.16 -7.38
N GLY A 647 -20.59 -16.82 -6.25
CA GLY A 647 -19.54 -17.16 -5.27
C GLY A 647 -18.79 -15.90 -4.79
N PRO A 648 -17.43 -15.90 -4.76
CA PRO A 648 -16.66 -14.72 -4.32
C PRO A 648 -16.99 -13.44 -5.07
N ALA A 649 -17.34 -13.53 -6.36
CA ALA A 649 -17.68 -12.36 -7.17
C ALA A 649 -18.98 -11.67 -6.73
N ALA A 650 -19.89 -12.36 -6.04
CA ALA A 650 -21.11 -11.77 -5.49
C ALA A 650 -20.82 -10.65 -4.48
N TYR A 651 -19.64 -10.67 -3.86
CA TYR A 651 -19.19 -9.71 -2.87
C TYR A 651 -18.47 -8.48 -3.45
N LEU A 652 -18.32 -8.41 -4.77
CA LEU A 652 -17.79 -7.23 -5.45
C LEU A 652 -18.87 -6.16 -5.60
N SER A 653 -18.50 -4.93 -5.27
CA SER A 653 -19.28 -3.73 -5.54
C SER A 653 -19.23 -3.34 -7.01
N GLN A 654 -20.14 -2.46 -7.41
CA GLN A 654 -20.23 -1.97 -8.79
C GLN A 654 -18.96 -1.24 -9.26
N LEU A 655 -18.26 -0.53 -8.36
CA LEU A 655 -17.04 0.20 -8.69
C LEU A 655 -15.87 -0.77 -8.94
N GLU A 656 -15.74 -1.79 -8.11
CA GLU A 656 -14.72 -2.83 -8.25
C GLU A 656 -14.94 -3.64 -9.54
N LEU A 657 -16.20 -3.96 -9.88
CA LEU A 657 -16.54 -4.61 -11.15
C LEU A 657 -16.08 -3.82 -12.38
N GLN A 658 -16.21 -2.49 -12.34
CA GLN A 658 -15.77 -1.66 -13.47
C GLN A 658 -14.28 -1.83 -13.74
N ALA A 659 -13.44 -1.78 -12.71
CA ALA A 659 -12.00 -2.00 -12.83
C ALA A 659 -11.69 -3.43 -13.30
N VAL A 660 -12.36 -4.44 -12.74
CA VAL A 660 -12.18 -5.85 -13.15
C VAL A 660 -12.45 -6.04 -14.64
N PHE A 661 -13.56 -5.51 -15.15
CA PHE A 661 -13.91 -5.62 -16.57
C PHE A 661 -12.95 -4.84 -17.46
N GLU A 662 -12.62 -3.59 -17.12
CA GLU A 662 -11.65 -2.80 -17.90
C GLU A 662 -10.33 -3.56 -18.07
N ARG A 663 -9.78 -4.07 -16.96
CA ARG A 663 -8.52 -4.82 -16.97
C ARG A 663 -8.67 -6.14 -17.73
N ALA A 664 -9.81 -6.82 -17.61
CA ALA A 664 -10.09 -8.04 -18.38
C ALA A 664 -10.14 -7.78 -19.90
N PHE A 665 -10.76 -6.69 -20.34
CA PHE A 665 -10.76 -6.30 -21.76
C PHE A 665 -9.36 -6.02 -22.28
N ARG A 666 -8.53 -5.33 -21.50
CA ARG A 666 -7.12 -5.05 -21.84
C ARG A 666 -6.33 -6.35 -22.02
N ARG A 667 -6.40 -7.28 -21.05
CA ARG A 667 -5.74 -8.60 -21.16
C ARG A 667 -6.27 -9.46 -22.30
N ALA A 668 -7.57 -9.34 -22.62
CA ALA A 668 -8.20 -10.01 -23.74
C ALA A 668 -7.84 -9.39 -25.11
N ARG A 669 -7.05 -8.31 -25.14
CA ARG A 669 -6.73 -7.52 -26.34
C ARG A 669 -7.99 -7.07 -27.08
N LEU A 670 -8.95 -6.56 -26.31
CA LEU A 670 -10.19 -5.95 -26.80
C LEU A 670 -10.09 -4.42 -26.63
N PRO A 671 -9.71 -3.68 -27.69
CA PRO A 671 -9.34 -2.27 -27.60
C PRO A 671 -10.55 -1.39 -27.29
N LEU A 672 -10.63 -0.87 -26.05
CA LEU A 672 -11.75 -0.05 -25.57
C LEU A 672 -11.83 1.32 -26.26
N SER A 673 -13.03 1.79 -26.55
CA SER A 673 -13.25 3.18 -26.96
C SER A 673 -13.33 4.12 -25.75
N PHE A 674 -12.73 5.31 -25.84
CA PHE A 674 -12.69 6.30 -24.75
C PHE A 674 -13.51 7.57 -25.05
N SER A 675 -13.84 8.34 -24.02
CA SER A 675 -14.47 9.66 -24.13
C SER A 675 -13.45 10.76 -24.50
N ALA A 676 -13.93 11.88 -25.08
CA ALA A 676 -13.08 12.99 -25.55
C ALA A 676 -12.82 14.08 -24.47
N GLY A 677 -12.81 13.71 -23.18
CA GLY A 677 -12.72 14.64 -22.05
C GLY A 677 -11.30 14.88 -21.52
N PHE A 678 -11.18 15.77 -20.53
CA PHE A 678 -9.91 16.06 -19.83
C PHE A 678 -9.31 14.82 -19.13
N HIS A 679 -10.17 13.88 -18.74
CA HIS A 679 -9.82 12.52 -18.33
C HIS A 679 -10.64 11.54 -19.18
N PRO A 680 -10.05 10.99 -20.26
CA PRO A 680 -10.71 9.99 -21.09
C PRO A 680 -11.11 8.78 -20.24
N MET A 681 -12.38 8.43 -20.26
CA MET A 681 -12.91 7.25 -19.56
C MET A 681 -13.35 6.21 -20.59
N PRO A 682 -13.18 4.91 -20.33
CA PRO A 682 -13.70 3.88 -21.21
C PRO A 682 -15.22 3.98 -21.33
N LYS A 683 -15.74 3.78 -22.54
CA LYS A 683 -17.18 3.85 -22.83
C LYS A 683 -17.87 2.55 -22.43
N LEU A 684 -18.08 2.39 -21.13
CA LEU A 684 -18.76 1.25 -20.49
C LEU A 684 -20.07 1.71 -19.83
N SER A 685 -21.08 0.84 -19.80
CA SER A 685 -22.30 1.08 -19.01
C SER A 685 -22.89 -0.23 -18.48
N PHE A 686 -23.32 -0.22 -17.23
CA PHE A 686 -23.88 -1.38 -16.55
C PHE A 686 -25.41 -1.30 -16.42
N GLY A 687 -26.01 -2.44 -16.07
CA GLY A 687 -27.38 -2.51 -15.56
C GLY A 687 -27.54 -1.80 -14.20
N LYS A 688 -28.68 -2.03 -13.55
CA LYS A 688 -28.85 -1.63 -12.13
C LYS A 688 -27.82 -2.39 -11.28
N ALA A 689 -27.18 -1.67 -10.37
CA ALA A 689 -26.18 -2.27 -9.48
C ALA A 689 -26.83 -3.33 -8.58
N LEU A 690 -26.32 -4.56 -8.66
CA LEU A 690 -26.72 -5.65 -7.79
C LEU A 690 -26.15 -5.41 -6.37
N PRO A 691 -26.92 -5.62 -5.28
CA PRO A 691 -26.38 -5.51 -3.94
C PRO A 691 -25.19 -6.46 -3.71
N VAL A 692 -24.25 -6.05 -2.87
CA VAL A 692 -23.13 -6.89 -2.43
C VAL A 692 -23.68 -8.08 -1.65
N GLY A 693 -23.15 -9.28 -1.93
CA GLY A 693 -23.63 -10.55 -1.35
C GLY A 693 -24.76 -11.21 -2.15
N VAL A 694 -25.31 -10.55 -3.16
CA VAL A 694 -26.33 -11.13 -4.05
C VAL A 694 -25.65 -11.68 -5.30
N SER A 695 -26.00 -12.92 -5.66
CA SER A 695 -25.52 -13.64 -6.84
C SER A 695 -26.37 -13.32 -8.07
N SER A 696 -25.89 -13.61 -9.27
CA SER A 696 -26.66 -13.39 -10.50
C SER A 696 -26.13 -14.24 -11.65
N THR A 697 -27.03 -14.78 -12.46
CA THR A 697 -26.71 -15.50 -13.71
C THR A 697 -27.07 -14.70 -14.96
N ALA A 698 -27.55 -13.47 -14.78
CA ALA A 698 -28.09 -12.65 -15.87
C ALA A 698 -27.63 -11.19 -15.81
N GLU A 699 -26.44 -10.89 -15.31
CA GLU A 699 -25.87 -9.54 -15.40
C GLU A 699 -25.43 -9.20 -16.82
N TRP A 700 -25.29 -7.91 -17.09
CA TRP A 700 -24.76 -7.44 -18.36
C TRP A 700 -23.99 -6.13 -18.25
N ILE A 701 -23.06 -5.95 -19.19
CA ILE A 701 -22.28 -4.73 -19.41
C ILE A 701 -22.35 -4.38 -20.89
N ASN A 702 -22.61 -3.11 -21.22
CA ASN A 702 -22.44 -2.62 -22.58
C ASN A 702 -21.08 -1.95 -22.73
N VAL A 703 -20.39 -2.22 -23.84
CA VAL A 703 -19.03 -1.76 -24.12
C VAL A 703 -18.87 -1.36 -25.58
N PHE A 704 -18.14 -0.28 -25.82
CA PHE A 704 -17.66 0.10 -27.15
C PHE A 704 -16.20 -0.31 -27.34
N PHE A 705 -15.90 -0.91 -28.49
CA PHE A 705 -14.53 -1.19 -28.93
C PHE A 705 -14.16 -0.33 -30.14
N ARG A 706 -12.87 -0.03 -30.28
CA ARG A 706 -12.29 0.73 -31.40
C ARG A 706 -12.35 -0.06 -32.70
N GLU A 707 -12.31 -1.39 -32.59
CA GLU A 707 -12.34 -2.34 -33.70
C GLU A 707 -13.67 -3.09 -33.75
N ASP A 708 -13.89 -3.81 -34.87
CA ASP A 708 -15.03 -4.69 -35.05
C ASP A 708 -14.67 -6.13 -34.67
N PHE A 709 -15.55 -6.82 -33.95
CA PHE A 709 -15.32 -8.18 -33.47
C PHE A 709 -16.52 -9.08 -33.76
N ASP A 710 -16.29 -10.39 -33.86
CA ASP A 710 -17.36 -11.36 -33.76
C ASP A 710 -17.80 -11.54 -32.30
N ALA A 711 -19.10 -11.71 -32.07
CA ALA A 711 -19.66 -11.84 -30.73
C ALA A 711 -19.11 -13.06 -29.99
N SER A 712 -18.89 -14.18 -30.68
CA SER A 712 -18.37 -15.40 -30.05
C SER A 712 -16.89 -15.27 -29.69
N ASP A 713 -16.11 -14.52 -30.48
CA ASP A 713 -14.69 -14.26 -30.23
C ASP A 713 -14.48 -13.41 -28.97
N ILE A 714 -15.33 -12.40 -28.73
CA ILE A 714 -15.29 -11.59 -27.49
C ILE A 714 -15.38 -12.48 -26.24
N VAL A 715 -16.39 -13.36 -26.20
CA VAL A 715 -16.62 -14.24 -25.04
C VAL A 715 -15.44 -15.19 -24.87
N LYS A 716 -14.99 -15.83 -25.95
CA LYS A 716 -13.86 -16.76 -25.95
C LYS A 716 -12.59 -16.12 -25.39
N ARG A 717 -12.30 -14.87 -25.76
CA ARG A 717 -11.13 -14.13 -25.26
C ARG A 717 -11.27 -13.70 -23.80
N LEU A 718 -12.50 -13.42 -23.34
CA LEU A 718 -12.75 -12.95 -21.98
C LEU A 718 -12.76 -14.06 -20.93
N ILE A 719 -13.27 -15.25 -21.24
CA ILE A 719 -13.35 -16.39 -20.29
C ILE A 719 -12.04 -16.57 -19.47
N PRO A 720 -10.85 -16.72 -20.08
CA PRO A 720 -9.61 -16.93 -19.31
C PRO A 720 -9.13 -15.67 -18.55
N GLN A 721 -9.72 -14.51 -18.83
CA GLN A 721 -9.36 -13.22 -18.24
C GLN A 721 -10.20 -12.88 -17.01
N MET A 722 -11.30 -13.56 -16.74
CA MET A 722 -12.16 -13.23 -15.60
C MET A 722 -11.69 -13.91 -14.30
N PRO A 723 -11.90 -13.28 -13.13
CA PRO A 723 -11.70 -13.94 -11.84
C PRO A 723 -12.80 -14.99 -11.58
N LYS A 724 -12.59 -15.84 -10.56
CA LYS A 724 -13.54 -16.87 -10.16
C LYS A 724 -14.91 -16.24 -9.84
N GLY A 725 -15.96 -16.77 -10.46
CA GLY A 725 -17.33 -16.31 -10.26
C GLY A 725 -17.81 -15.18 -11.18
N LEU A 726 -16.99 -14.68 -12.11
CA LEU A 726 -17.39 -13.71 -13.14
C LEU A 726 -17.38 -14.27 -14.57
N ALA A 727 -18.12 -15.35 -14.82
CA ALA A 727 -18.09 -16.01 -16.13
C ALA A 727 -18.87 -15.22 -17.20
N PRO A 728 -18.27 -14.86 -18.35
CA PRO A 728 -19.02 -14.27 -19.46
C PRO A 728 -19.79 -15.38 -20.20
N LEU A 729 -21.05 -15.13 -20.51
CA LEU A 729 -22.00 -16.11 -21.05
C LEU A 729 -22.18 -15.96 -22.56
N LYS A 730 -22.49 -14.74 -23.01
CA LYS A 730 -22.73 -14.42 -24.43
C LYS A 730 -22.51 -12.94 -24.69
N ALA A 731 -22.37 -12.57 -25.96
CA ALA A 731 -22.36 -11.18 -26.39
C ALA A 731 -23.41 -10.94 -27.47
N ASP A 732 -24.18 -9.86 -27.33
CA ASP A 732 -25.16 -9.40 -28.31
C ASP A 732 -24.68 -8.09 -28.94
N ARG A 733 -24.65 -8.02 -30.27
CA ARG A 733 -24.29 -6.77 -30.98
C ARG A 733 -25.40 -5.73 -30.80
N LEU A 734 -25.01 -4.51 -30.45
CA LEU A 734 -25.91 -3.39 -30.21
C LEU A 734 -25.79 -2.32 -31.30
N SER A 735 -26.83 -1.48 -31.40
CA SER A 735 -26.79 -0.30 -32.28
C SER A 735 -25.82 0.77 -31.76
N MET A 736 -25.16 1.49 -32.66
CA MET A 736 -24.22 2.58 -32.31
C MET A 736 -24.91 3.89 -31.89
N GLY A 737 -26.19 4.08 -32.24
CA GLY A 737 -26.88 5.39 -32.15
C GLY A 737 -27.96 5.51 -31.08
N LYS A 738 -28.39 4.41 -30.42
CA LYS A 738 -29.48 4.43 -29.43
C LYS A 738 -28.96 4.23 -28.00
N LYS A 739 -29.57 4.94 -27.05
CA LYS A 739 -29.42 4.64 -25.62
C LYS A 739 -30.03 3.28 -25.34
N GLN A 740 -29.31 2.43 -24.61
CA GLN A 740 -29.74 1.07 -24.33
C GLN A 740 -30.74 1.06 -23.16
N PRO A 741 -31.84 0.29 -23.27
CA PRO A 741 -32.83 0.19 -22.20
C PRO A 741 -32.26 -0.54 -20.98
N GLN A 742 -32.78 -0.16 -19.81
CA GLN A 742 -32.56 -0.86 -18.54
C GLN A 742 -33.66 -1.89 -18.32
N SER A 743 -33.41 -2.89 -17.46
CA SER A 743 -34.42 -3.84 -17.04
C SER A 743 -35.62 -3.13 -16.41
N VAL A 744 -36.82 -3.67 -16.60
CA VAL A 744 -38.06 -3.20 -15.97
C VAL A 744 -38.63 -4.24 -15.02
N GLU A 745 -38.35 -5.52 -15.28
CA GLU A 745 -38.60 -6.62 -14.35
C GLU A 745 -37.33 -7.44 -14.17
N GLU A 746 -37.13 -7.95 -12.96
CA GLU A 746 -36.04 -8.85 -12.61
C GLU A 746 -36.60 -10.03 -11.81
N VAL A 747 -36.07 -11.22 -12.07
CA VAL A 747 -36.47 -12.46 -11.39
C VAL A 747 -35.35 -12.88 -10.45
N PHE A 748 -35.69 -13.15 -9.20
CA PHE A 748 -34.76 -13.58 -8.17
C PHE A 748 -35.19 -14.93 -7.61
N GLU A 749 -34.24 -15.82 -7.40
CA GLU A 749 -34.40 -17.03 -6.61
C GLU A 749 -33.84 -16.74 -5.21
N LEU A 750 -34.67 -16.93 -4.19
CA LEU A 750 -34.33 -16.80 -2.79
C LEU A 750 -34.30 -18.20 -2.17
N THR A 751 -33.14 -18.63 -1.71
CA THR A 751 -32.94 -19.94 -1.07
C THR A 751 -32.76 -19.74 0.43
N PHE A 752 -33.53 -20.43 1.25
CA PHE A 752 -33.41 -20.36 2.71
C PHE A 752 -32.35 -21.36 3.19
N THR A 753 -31.45 -20.92 4.07
CA THR A 753 -30.42 -21.79 4.70
C THR A 753 -30.91 -22.34 6.05
N ALA A 754 -31.90 -21.69 6.66
CA ALA A 754 -32.58 -22.10 7.88
C ALA A 754 -34.09 -21.79 7.81
N ASP A 755 -34.89 -22.31 8.76
CA ASP A 755 -36.28 -21.90 9.02
C ASP A 755 -37.24 -21.83 7.80
N ASN A 756 -37.04 -22.69 6.81
CA ASN A 756 -37.76 -22.73 5.52
C ASN A 756 -39.29 -22.54 5.66
N GLN A 757 -39.95 -23.31 6.53
CA GLN A 757 -41.41 -23.22 6.71
C GLN A 757 -41.87 -21.87 7.27
N THR A 758 -41.06 -21.24 8.12
CA THR A 758 -41.36 -19.92 8.67
C THR A 758 -41.27 -18.88 7.58
N HIS A 759 -40.17 -18.89 6.83
CA HIS A 759 -39.93 -17.91 5.77
C HIS A 759 -40.89 -18.04 4.58
N GLN A 760 -41.27 -19.25 4.20
CA GLN A 760 -42.32 -19.45 3.18
C GLN A 760 -43.64 -18.78 3.59
N LYS A 761 -44.06 -18.92 4.87
CA LYS A 761 -45.27 -18.27 5.39
C LYS A 761 -45.17 -16.75 5.40
N GLU A 762 -43.99 -16.20 5.71
CA GLU A 762 -43.75 -14.74 5.65
C GLU A 762 -43.97 -14.20 4.24
N TRP A 763 -43.50 -14.93 3.21
CA TRP A 763 -43.71 -14.57 1.81
C TRP A 763 -45.17 -14.73 1.35
N GLU A 764 -45.86 -15.78 1.79
CA GLU A 764 -47.30 -15.95 1.56
C GLU A 764 -48.08 -14.77 2.15
N GLN A 765 -47.84 -14.43 3.42
CA GLN A 765 -48.49 -13.31 4.10
C GLN A 765 -48.19 -11.96 3.43
N PHE A 766 -46.94 -11.76 3.01
CA PHE A 766 -46.57 -10.57 2.24
C PHE A 766 -47.35 -10.46 0.93
N MET A 767 -47.56 -11.58 0.22
CA MET A 767 -48.31 -11.55 -1.04
C MET A 767 -49.81 -11.36 -0.87
N GLU A 768 -50.38 -11.84 0.24
CA GLU A 768 -51.78 -11.65 0.63
C GLU A 768 -52.10 -10.23 1.11
N SER A 769 -51.09 -9.45 1.52
CA SER A 769 -51.30 -8.09 2.00
C SER A 769 -51.64 -7.11 0.86
N ASN A 770 -52.54 -6.16 1.13
CA ASN A 770 -52.85 -5.07 0.19
C ASN A 770 -51.75 -4.00 0.14
N GLU A 771 -51.09 -3.78 1.28
CA GLU A 771 -49.97 -2.86 1.47
C GLU A 771 -48.96 -3.49 2.43
N PHE A 772 -47.70 -3.08 2.32
CA PHE A 772 -46.64 -3.44 3.26
C PHE A 772 -45.78 -2.20 3.50
N ILE A 773 -46.08 -1.47 4.58
CA ILE A 773 -45.46 -0.18 4.88
C ILE A 773 -44.17 -0.38 5.68
N ILE A 774 -43.09 0.23 5.21
CA ILE A 774 -41.83 0.31 5.97
C ILE A 774 -41.43 1.76 6.23
N GLU A 775 -40.63 1.97 7.28
CA GLU A 775 -39.98 3.26 7.53
C GLU A 775 -38.64 3.35 6.77
N LYS A 776 -38.55 4.26 5.81
CA LYS A 776 -37.32 4.52 5.05
C LYS A 776 -36.69 5.83 5.49
N ARG A 777 -35.44 5.78 5.94
CA ARG A 777 -34.65 6.99 6.22
C ARG A 777 -34.25 7.68 4.91
N THR A 778 -34.68 8.93 4.74
CA THR A 778 -34.30 9.79 3.62
C THR A 778 -33.44 10.96 4.11
N LYS A 779 -32.87 11.73 3.17
CA LYS A 779 -32.17 12.99 3.51
C LYS A 779 -33.04 14.00 4.26
N LYS A 780 -34.37 13.85 4.22
CA LYS A 780 -35.35 14.76 4.85
C LYS A 780 -36.00 14.16 6.13
N GLY A 781 -35.51 13.02 6.62
CA GLY A 781 -36.10 12.30 7.76
C GLY A 781 -36.71 10.96 7.36
N LEU A 782 -37.42 10.33 8.29
CA LEU A 782 -38.14 9.08 8.07
C LEU A 782 -39.36 9.32 7.16
N LYS A 783 -39.58 8.40 6.23
CA LYS A 783 -40.73 8.41 5.33
C LYS A 783 -41.29 7.00 5.22
N GLU A 784 -42.59 6.87 5.38
CA GLU A 784 -43.31 5.63 5.11
C GLU A 784 -43.37 5.36 3.60
N VAL A 785 -43.06 4.13 3.22
CA VAL A 785 -43.09 3.66 1.83
C VAL A 785 -43.75 2.28 1.79
N ASP A 786 -44.79 2.15 0.97
CA ASP A 786 -45.39 0.86 0.65
C ASP A 786 -44.52 0.10 -0.35
N ILE A 787 -43.99 -1.06 0.05
CA ILE A 787 -43.13 -1.91 -0.80
C ILE A 787 -43.88 -3.07 -1.46
N ARG A 788 -45.15 -3.33 -1.10
CA ARG A 788 -45.94 -4.41 -1.69
C ARG A 788 -45.97 -4.33 -3.22
N PRO A 789 -46.16 -3.15 -3.88
CA PRO A 789 -46.23 -3.07 -5.34
C PRO A 789 -44.94 -3.44 -6.09
N ILE A 790 -43.81 -3.65 -5.40
CA ILE A 790 -42.53 -4.05 -6.02
C ILE A 790 -42.57 -5.50 -6.48
N VAL A 791 -43.24 -6.38 -5.73
CA VAL A 791 -43.29 -7.82 -6.04
C VAL A 791 -44.54 -8.10 -6.88
N LYS A 792 -44.33 -8.52 -8.13
CA LYS A 792 -45.39 -8.84 -9.08
C LYS A 792 -46.00 -10.21 -8.80
N SER A 793 -45.16 -11.21 -8.56
CA SER A 793 -45.57 -12.59 -8.27
C SER A 793 -44.46 -13.32 -7.52
N ILE A 794 -44.84 -14.39 -6.83
CA ILE A 794 -43.91 -15.38 -6.29
C ILE A 794 -44.30 -16.79 -6.73
N GLU A 795 -43.33 -17.70 -6.73
CA GLU A 795 -43.52 -19.15 -6.83
C GLU A 795 -42.78 -19.83 -5.68
N LEU A 796 -43.46 -20.70 -4.92
CA LEU A 796 -42.84 -21.43 -3.83
C LEU A 796 -41.99 -22.58 -4.38
N LEU A 797 -40.75 -22.68 -3.91
CA LEU A 797 -39.81 -23.76 -4.21
C LEU A 797 -39.62 -24.65 -2.98
N ASP A 798 -39.00 -25.82 -3.13
CA ASP A 798 -38.80 -26.78 -2.04
C ASP A 798 -38.10 -26.16 -0.81
N ASN A 799 -37.09 -25.30 -1.05
CA ASN A 799 -36.28 -24.63 -0.02
C ASN A 799 -36.15 -23.12 -0.26
N GLY A 800 -37.15 -22.50 -0.89
CA GLY A 800 -37.02 -21.12 -1.32
C GLY A 800 -38.26 -20.54 -1.98
N VAL A 801 -38.08 -19.38 -2.60
CA VAL A 801 -39.12 -18.64 -3.34
C VAL A 801 -38.50 -18.03 -4.59
N GLU A 802 -39.13 -18.20 -5.75
CA GLU A 802 -38.86 -17.37 -6.92
C GLU A 802 -39.70 -16.10 -6.83
N ILE A 803 -39.09 -14.93 -7.04
CA ILE A 803 -39.68 -13.61 -6.85
C ILE A 803 -39.53 -12.81 -8.15
N VAL A 804 -40.65 -12.35 -8.71
CA VAL A 804 -40.64 -11.42 -9.85
C VAL A 804 -40.82 -10.00 -9.32
N MET A 805 -39.78 -9.18 -9.44
CA MET A 805 -39.79 -7.77 -9.03
C MET A 805 -40.02 -6.84 -10.24
N ASP A 806 -40.94 -5.87 -10.13
CA ASP A 806 -41.26 -4.87 -11.16
C ASP A 806 -40.85 -3.46 -10.71
N TRP A 807 -39.93 -2.86 -11.46
CA TRP A 807 -39.30 -1.58 -11.15
C TRP A 807 -39.99 -0.36 -11.79
N ARG A 808 -41.09 -0.54 -12.53
CA ARG A 808 -41.73 0.55 -13.28
C ARG A 808 -42.31 1.66 -12.39
N LYS A 809 -42.78 1.30 -11.20
CA LYS A 809 -43.36 2.27 -10.24
C LYS A 809 -42.34 2.80 -9.25
N GLN A 810 -41.50 1.92 -8.70
CA GLN A 810 -40.53 2.27 -7.66
C GLN A 810 -39.37 1.27 -7.61
N TYR A 811 -38.25 1.69 -7.03
CA TYR A 811 -37.06 0.86 -6.86
C TYR A 811 -36.66 0.72 -5.39
N MET A 812 -36.23 -0.49 -5.03
CA MET A 812 -35.64 -0.85 -3.75
C MET A 812 -34.52 -1.87 -3.99
N SER A 813 -33.52 -1.91 -3.10
CA SER A 813 -32.54 -2.99 -3.09
C SER A 813 -33.26 -4.34 -2.89
N PRO A 814 -33.09 -5.33 -3.78
CA PRO A 814 -33.68 -6.66 -3.61
C PRO A 814 -33.34 -7.28 -2.25
N LEU A 815 -32.08 -7.14 -1.82
CA LEU A 815 -31.64 -7.62 -0.51
C LEU A 815 -32.40 -6.95 0.65
N ALA A 816 -32.62 -5.63 0.59
CA ALA A 816 -33.36 -4.93 1.64
C ALA A 816 -34.85 -5.34 1.66
N LEU A 817 -35.44 -5.59 0.48
CA LEU A 817 -36.81 -6.08 0.39
C LEU A 817 -36.93 -7.45 1.06
N VAL A 818 -36.04 -8.38 0.73
CA VAL A 818 -36.03 -9.73 1.35
C VAL A 818 -35.91 -9.64 2.87
N LYS A 819 -34.98 -8.81 3.39
CA LYS A 819 -34.84 -8.61 4.84
C LYS A 819 -36.12 -8.09 5.48
N HIS A 820 -36.80 -7.11 4.88
CA HIS A 820 -38.06 -6.61 5.43
C HIS A 820 -39.20 -7.64 5.39
N VAL A 821 -39.27 -8.48 4.37
CA VAL A 821 -40.28 -9.56 4.31
C VAL A 821 -40.00 -10.62 5.36
N MET A 822 -38.74 -10.98 5.56
CA MET A 822 -38.29 -12.01 6.51
C MET A 822 -37.93 -11.45 7.89
N ASN A 823 -38.63 -10.42 8.37
CA ASN A 823 -38.48 -9.87 9.72
C ASN A 823 -37.02 -9.53 10.12
N ASP A 824 -36.28 -8.89 9.22
CA ASP A 824 -34.87 -8.51 9.34
C ASP A 824 -33.89 -9.68 9.54
N ALA A 825 -34.21 -10.86 8.95
CA ALA A 825 -33.34 -12.04 8.90
C ALA A 825 -31.88 -11.71 8.54
N SER A 826 -30.96 -12.48 9.09
CA SER A 826 -29.53 -12.33 8.83
C SER A 826 -29.25 -12.67 7.35
N PRO A 827 -28.33 -11.95 6.69
CA PRO A 827 -27.78 -12.39 5.40
C PRO A 827 -27.11 -13.78 5.42
N LEU A 828 -26.94 -14.40 6.59
CA LEU A 828 -26.51 -15.80 6.74
C LEU A 828 -27.67 -16.80 6.57
N ASP A 829 -28.92 -16.35 6.73
CA ASP A 829 -30.11 -17.21 6.76
C ASP A 829 -30.70 -17.50 5.36
N PHE A 830 -30.15 -16.84 4.33
CA PHE A 830 -30.60 -17.02 2.95
C PHE A 830 -29.54 -16.66 1.92
N GLU A 831 -29.70 -17.19 0.71
CA GLU A 831 -28.99 -16.80 -0.50
C GLU A 831 -29.96 -16.18 -1.50
N LEU A 832 -29.56 -15.09 -2.15
CA LEU A 832 -30.38 -14.43 -3.16
C LEU A 832 -29.63 -14.40 -4.50
N THR A 833 -30.26 -14.91 -5.55
CA THR A 833 -29.68 -15.00 -6.90
C THR A 833 -30.61 -14.38 -7.94
N LYS A 834 -30.14 -13.41 -8.71
CA LYS A 834 -30.90 -12.91 -9.86
C LYS A 834 -30.76 -13.86 -11.05
N THR A 835 -31.87 -14.44 -11.50
CA THR A 835 -31.90 -15.46 -12.56
C THR A 835 -32.30 -14.89 -13.92
N ALA A 836 -33.03 -13.77 -13.96
CA ALA A 836 -33.42 -13.15 -15.22
C ALA A 836 -33.63 -11.63 -15.14
N GLN A 837 -33.51 -10.96 -16.29
CA GLN A 837 -33.88 -9.55 -16.49
C GLN A 837 -34.77 -9.42 -17.74
N ARG A 838 -35.84 -8.63 -17.65
CA ARG A 838 -36.73 -8.32 -18.78
C ARG A 838 -36.65 -6.83 -19.10
N PHE A 839 -36.57 -6.51 -20.39
CA PHE A 839 -36.55 -5.13 -20.92
C PHE A 839 -37.88 -4.84 -21.59
N ASP A 840 -38.29 -3.56 -21.59
CA ASP A 840 -39.48 -3.09 -22.32
C ASP A 840 -39.32 -3.20 -23.86
#